data_AF-A0A7C6FY90-F1
#
_entry.id   AF-A0A7C6FY90-F1
#
_cell.length_a   1.000
_cell.length_b   1.000
_cell.length_c   1.000
_cell.angle_alpha   90.00
_cell.angle_beta   90.00
_cell.angle_gamma   90.00
#
_symmetry.space_group_name_H-M   'P 1'
#
loop_
_entity.id
_entity.type
_entity.pdbx_description
1 polymer ?
#
loop_
_entity_poly.entity_id
_entity_poly.type
_entity_poly.pdbx_seq_one_letter_code
_entity_poly.pdbx_strand_id
1 'polypeptide(L)'
;MKKQIMMILVMLTCTITISGVVSAADPYDIGVNVTQQAMANTNLGLNTSESNLLITTASTAHLNGQTTEDSVQGIVDTANTLPKNSQKITYGQGNLLVLNDPNGPLEFTFVSKSTNQALRAQKYTVDSTGTINFGDVVYILTDPNMSQEAWNYAIQQLGNNAYDIMAIANLWSQGAPADLLATTYSTKTIGQGNMINYAIVKQFQQNYPVSTGKCNYIFSSAGGYNDEAALQGEFDFSYELYLLNGGDPNKVGIMQYDSDTKTGLFALLKMNDLRSTYGTVVSGTLSELLFNNWLYNNYLKANRLDQLYNVLMLKQIGESDYKYLWYDPITGSGHGLDEAYISKLGNFAGTFDQSKTVIPITDINTMNQIGKNSFTLASTDPAYLANLGYTGTLVEMQTTFMKDLVNGKIGVIATPYYQNFNGVSLVGLLDGINQDNVFNIHTLMTDTHPWNHAQGYLGILFFRLVNVDPINSANTVINKLMIKVEPDGFGGFTYTNGTSGPGYINMMPLMFAQKAPWNFLRVFMKVGCPRCLQEDLDAAKFGLGKYPLQQFEQYILMSIPVTAASSSEGNWGKNAAVRMGLFGVSPSLGTYLSSGGPMTTTNQPTQYPEYILIKWNYRTSTGIAALIQYDLSAMNVLMAADGYSNSGNWHLDKVYHDTGNNYLNAMFCVVREIPLTQDSYEALTAVGGDPVDFLLNYVVPVTPTPITPTPSTPGTSGNGFNTINGALANVWNSLESSSTSTNEITPRLPLEQNIPATTTTTNSSTASLPIATILGIIFLIIAAILVYLGKDIIVATFKGHKRPGK
;
A
#
# COMPACT_ATOMS: atom_id res chain seq x y z
N MET A 1 -5.16 -23.35 56.58
CA MET A 1 -6.27 -23.49 55.61
C MET A 1 -6.91 -22.16 55.18
N LYS A 2 -7.54 -21.36 56.05
CA LYS A 2 -8.23 -20.10 55.62
C LYS A 2 -7.34 -19.10 54.85
N LYS A 3 -6.06 -18.90 55.24
CA LYS A 3 -5.14 -18.00 54.53
C LYS A 3 -4.65 -18.54 53.17
N GLN A 4 -4.52 -19.85 53.01
CA GLN A 4 -4.12 -20.49 51.74
C GLN A 4 -5.27 -20.51 50.73
N ILE A 5 -6.51 -20.70 51.19
CA ILE A 5 -7.71 -20.62 50.34
C ILE A 5 -7.92 -19.18 49.84
N MET A 6 -7.66 -18.17 50.68
CA MET A 6 -7.78 -16.76 50.27
C MET A 6 -6.70 -16.35 49.25
N MET A 7 -5.49 -16.91 49.35
CA MET A 7 -4.40 -16.66 48.39
C MET A 7 -4.65 -17.33 47.03
N ILE A 8 -5.27 -18.52 47.03
CA ILE A 8 -5.71 -19.20 45.81
C ILE A 8 -6.89 -18.46 45.16
N LEU A 9 -7.85 -17.93 45.95
CA LEU A 9 -8.97 -17.15 45.39
C LEU A 9 -8.52 -15.81 44.80
N VAL A 10 -7.55 -15.13 45.42
CA VAL A 10 -6.95 -13.88 44.91
C VAL A 10 -6.10 -14.15 43.67
N MET A 11 -5.33 -15.25 43.63
CA MET A 11 -4.66 -15.66 42.40
C MET A 11 -5.68 -15.99 41.30
N LEU A 12 -6.73 -16.78 41.58
CA LEU A 12 -7.74 -17.14 40.57
C LEU A 12 -8.53 -15.91 40.05
N THR A 13 -8.78 -14.90 40.90
CA THR A 13 -9.40 -13.63 40.46
C THR A 13 -8.43 -12.72 39.71
N CYS A 14 -7.12 -12.75 40.00
CA CYS A 14 -6.09 -12.08 39.19
C CYS A 14 -5.78 -12.80 37.87
N THR A 15 -5.89 -14.13 37.79
CA THR A 15 -5.74 -14.85 36.51
C THR A 15 -6.96 -14.68 35.61
N ILE A 16 -8.16 -14.53 36.18
CA ILE A 16 -9.39 -14.29 35.41
C ILE A 16 -9.49 -12.82 34.94
N THR A 17 -8.87 -11.84 35.61
CA THR A 17 -8.79 -10.45 35.11
C THR A 17 -7.66 -10.18 34.12
N ILE A 18 -6.72 -11.11 33.91
CA ILE A 18 -5.73 -11.06 32.83
C ILE A 18 -6.15 -11.94 31.62
N SER A 19 -7.25 -12.70 31.77
CA SER A 19 -7.87 -13.48 30.70
C SER A 19 -9.19 -12.88 30.24
N GLY A 20 -9.33 -11.56 30.34
CA GLY A 20 -10.38 -10.83 29.64
C GLY A 20 -10.07 -10.88 28.16
N VAL A 21 -10.51 -11.93 27.47
CA VAL A 21 -10.77 -11.85 26.04
C VAL A 21 -11.87 -10.80 25.92
N VAL A 22 -11.49 -9.53 25.80
CA VAL A 22 -12.34 -8.57 25.12
C VAL A 22 -12.57 -9.24 23.78
N SER A 23 -13.80 -9.70 23.53
CA SER A 23 -14.18 -10.13 22.19
C SER A 23 -13.81 -8.96 21.29
N ALA A 24 -12.75 -9.10 20.51
CA ALA A 24 -12.40 -8.08 19.52
C ALA A 24 -13.67 -7.82 18.71
N ALA A 25 -14.03 -6.55 18.53
CA ALA A 25 -15.18 -6.22 17.70
C ALA A 25 -14.96 -6.84 16.32
N ASP A 26 -15.96 -7.58 15.82
CA ASP A 26 -15.89 -8.23 14.53
C ASP A 26 -15.68 -7.15 13.44
N PRO A 27 -14.65 -7.26 12.59
CA PRO A 27 -14.44 -6.31 11.51
C PRO A 27 -15.68 -6.08 10.64
N TYR A 28 -16.51 -7.10 10.40
CA TYR A 28 -17.78 -6.94 9.70
C TYR A 28 -18.71 -5.94 10.41
N ASP A 29 -18.94 -6.16 11.71
CA ASP A 29 -19.81 -5.31 12.52
C ASP A 29 -19.29 -3.89 12.63
N ILE A 30 -17.96 -3.70 12.66
CA ILE A 30 -17.34 -2.37 12.58
C ILE A 30 -17.76 -1.68 11.29
N GLY A 31 -17.63 -2.35 10.15
CA GLY A 31 -18.02 -1.83 8.83
C GLY A 31 -19.49 -1.44 8.75
N VAL A 32 -20.37 -2.26 9.31
CA VAL A 32 -21.81 -1.97 9.44
C VAL A 32 -22.03 -0.72 10.30
N ASN A 33 -21.42 -0.67 11.49
CA ASN A 33 -21.62 0.40 12.46
C ASN A 33 -21.15 1.76 11.94
N VAL A 34 -19.96 1.86 11.34
CA VAL A 34 -19.46 3.13 10.79
C VAL A 34 -20.34 3.62 9.64
N THR A 35 -20.84 2.71 8.80
CA THR A 35 -21.71 3.08 7.68
C THR A 35 -23.08 3.55 8.16
N GLN A 36 -23.67 2.87 9.15
CA GLN A 36 -24.93 3.31 9.76
C GLN A 36 -24.81 4.69 10.41
N GLN A 37 -23.69 4.95 11.13
CA GLN A 37 -23.42 6.27 11.71
C GLN A 37 -23.29 7.34 10.63
N ALA A 38 -22.55 7.07 9.56
CA ALA A 38 -22.37 7.98 8.43
C ALA A 38 -23.69 8.26 7.68
N MET A 39 -24.54 7.24 7.48
CA MET A 39 -25.86 7.40 6.88
C MET A 39 -26.83 8.17 7.78
N ALA A 40 -26.78 7.96 9.10
CA ALA A 40 -27.63 8.68 10.06
C ALA A 40 -27.27 10.17 10.16
N ASN A 41 -26.03 10.55 9.81
CA ASN A 41 -25.57 11.93 9.88
C ASN A 41 -26.09 12.77 8.70
N THR A 42 -27.12 13.58 8.96
CA THR A 42 -27.74 14.45 7.95
C THR A 42 -26.82 15.56 7.44
N ASN A 43 -25.80 15.96 8.21
CA ASN A 43 -24.80 16.93 7.74
C ASN A 43 -23.88 16.31 6.70
N LEU A 44 -23.51 15.03 6.85
CA LEU A 44 -22.79 14.29 5.83
C LEU A 44 -23.71 14.03 4.63
N GLY A 45 -24.91 13.51 4.87
CA GLY A 45 -25.96 13.45 3.84
C GLY A 45 -25.74 12.38 2.76
N LEU A 46 -25.16 11.21 3.10
CA LEU A 46 -24.99 10.10 2.15
C LEU A 46 -26.31 9.64 1.48
N ASN A 47 -27.43 9.82 2.17
CA ASN A 47 -28.77 9.45 1.71
C ASN A 47 -29.38 10.43 0.67
N THR A 48 -28.79 11.61 0.49
CA THR A 48 -29.32 12.67 -0.38
C THR A 48 -28.28 13.20 -1.37
N SER A 49 -27.07 12.65 -1.35
CA SER A 49 -25.98 12.99 -2.24
C SER A 49 -26.21 12.43 -3.65
N GLU A 50 -25.61 13.10 -4.65
CA GLU A 50 -25.54 12.60 -6.02
C GLU A 50 -24.45 11.55 -6.19
N SER A 51 -23.41 11.61 -5.37
CA SER A 51 -22.28 10.69 -5.42
C SER A 51 -21.67 10.52 -4.04
N ASN A 52 -21.17 9.32 -3.76
CA ASN A 52 -20.56 8.96 -2.48
C ASN A 52 -19.23 8.25 -2.74
N LEU A 53 -18.24 8.51 -1.88
CA LEU A 53 -16.91 7.90 -1.91
C LEU A 53 -16.55 7.40 -0.51
N LEU A 54 -15.88 6.25 -0.45
CA LEU A 54 -15.20 5.75 0.72
C LEU A 54 -13.68 5.70 0.45
N ILE A 55 -12.90 6.28 1.35
CA ILE A 55 -11.44 6.10 1.44
C ILE A 55 -11.16 5.34 2.74
N THR A 56 -10.48 4.20 2.69
CA THR A 56 -10.31 3.34 3.88
C THR A 56 -8.99 2.58 3.90
N THR A 57 -8.51 2.22 5.08
CA THR A 57 -7.41 1.24 5.27
C THR A 57 -7.92 -0.17 5.52
N ALA A 58 -9.25 -0.38 5.60
CA ALA A 58 -9.82 -1.71 5.70
C ALA A 58 -9.38 -2.59 4.52
N SER A 59 -9.20 -3.89 4.77
CA SER A 59 -8.52 -4.88 3.90
C SER A 59 -6.99 -4.88 4.01
N THR A 60 -6.34 -3.77 4.36
CA THR A 60 -4.86 -3.72 4.50
C THR A 60 -4.42 -3.64 5.96
N ALA A 61 -5.11 -2.83 6.77
CA ALA A 61 -4.85 -2.69 8.20
C ALA A 61 -5.23 -3.95 8.98
N HIS A 62 -4.62 -4.11 10.16
CA HIS A 62 -4.94 -5.16 11.11
C HIS A 62 -5.54 -4.59 12.38
N LEU A 63 -6.59 -5.23 12.89
CA LEU A 63 -7.16 -4.93 14.19
C LEU A 63 -6.85 -6.09 15.13
N ASN A 64 -5.99 -5.85 16.12
CA ASN A 64 -5.56 -6.88 17.08
C ASN A 64 -5.01 -8.16 16.42
N GLY A 65 -4.23 -7.99 15.36
CA GLY A 65 -3.65 -9.11 14.60
C GLY A 65 -4.60 -9.79 13.61
N GLN A 66 -5.87 -9.37 13.53
CA GLN A 66 -6.85 -9.87 12.55
C GLN A 66 -6.89 -8.95 11.33
N THR A 67 -7.12 -9.52 10.15
CA THR A 67 -7.34 -8.77 8.91
C THR A 67 -8.73 -8.10 8.94
N THR A 68 -8.91 -7.05 8.15
CA THR A 68 -10.07 -6.12 8.26
C THR A 68 -10.90 -6.03 6.98
N GLU A 69 -10.74 -6.96 6.06
CA GLU A 69 -11.50 -7.05 4.80
C GLU A 69 -13.00 -7.16 5.01
N ASP A 70 -13.43 -7.83 6.08
CA ASP A 70 -14.85 -7.96 6.40
C ASP A 70 -15.49 -6.61 6.76
N SER A 71 -14.72 -5.61 7.20
CA SER A 71 -15.23 -4.23 7.33
C SER A 71 -15.65 -3.66 5.98
N VAL A 72 -14.93 -3.98 4.89
CA VAL A 72 -15.31 -3.57 3.53
C VAL A 72 -16.63 -4.23 3.14
N GLN A 73 -16.80 -5.53 3.46
CA GLN A 73 -18.07 -6.23 3.24
C GLN A 73 -19.23 -5.56 3.99
N GLY A 74 -19.09 -5.32 5.30
CA GLY A 74 -20.12 -4.69 6.12
C GLY A 74 -20.52 -3.30 5.61
N ILE A 75 -19.56 -2.55 5.04
CA ILE A 75 -19.84 -1.26 4.40
C ILE A 75 -20.64 -1.43 3.12
N VAL A 76 -20.22 -2.30 2.20
CA VAL A 76 -20.93 -2.52 0.93
C VAL A 76 -22.37 -2.99 1.18
N ASP A 77 -22.56 -3.93 2.10
CA ASP A 77 -23.88 -4.45 2.47
C ASP A 77 -24.79 -3.36 3.04
N THR A 78 -24.25 -2.53 3.93
CA THR A 78 -25.03 -1.45 4.57
C THR A 78 -25.30 -0.32 3.59
N ALA A 79 -24.30 0.10 2.80
CA ALA A 79 -24.44 1.16 1.80
C ALA A 79 -25.37 0.76 0.65
N ASN A 80 -25.61 -0.53 0.44
CA ASN A 80 -26.60 -1.01 -0.53
C ASN A 80 -28.05 -0.57 -0.17
N THR A 81 -28.30 -0.20 1.09
CA THR A 81 -29.60 0.31 1.57
C THR A 81 -29.82 1.81 1.31
N LEU A 82 -28.79 2.52 0.79
CA LEU A 82 -28.92 3.92 0.37
C LEU A 82 -30.07 4.08 -0.65
N PRO A 83 -30.79 5.22 -0.63
CA PRO A 83 -31.88 5.47 -1.55
C PRO A 83 -31.46 5.34 -3.02
N LYS A 84 -32.38 4.91 -3.89
CA LYS A 84 -32.11 4.67 -5.32
C LYS A 84 -31.46 5.86 -6.05
N ASN A 85 -31.73 7.08 -5.60
CA ASN A 85 -31.21 8.30 -6.23
C ASN A 85 -29.84 8.71 -5.69
N SER A 86 -29.30 8.00 -4.69
CA SER A 86 -27.96 8.20 -4.17
C SER A 86 -27.03 7.10 -4.67
N GLN A 87 -25.82 7.49 -5.06
CA GLN A 87 -24.81 6.53 -5.48
C GLN A 87 -24.44 5.64 -4.29
N LYS A 88 -24.47 4.33 -4.51
CA LYS A 88 -24.07 3.33 -3.52
C LYS A 88 -22.55 3.21 -3.47
N ILE A 89 -21.99 2.82 -2.33
CA ILE A 89 -20.58 2.44 -2.23
C ILE A 89 -20.49 0.94 -2.54
N THR A 90 -19.72 0.56 -3.56
CA THR A 90 -19.71 -0.81 -4.10
C THR A 90 -18.30 -1.22 -4.53
N TYR A 91 -18.11 -2.50 -4.86
CA TYR A 91 -16.84 -3.00 -5.36
C TYR A 91 -16.48 -2.51 -6.77
N GLY A 92 -17.47 -2.16 -7.61
CA GLY A 92 -17.26 -1.89 -9.03
C GLY A 92 -17.41 -0.44 -9.48
N GLN A 93 -18.00 0.46 -8.67
CA GLN A 93 -18.28 1.84 -9.09
C GLN A 93 -17.07 2.80 -9.04
N GLY A 94 -15.89 2.32 -8.63
CA GLY A 94 -14.71 3.17 -8.50
C GLY A 94 -14.82 4.22 -7.38
N ASN A 95 -15.68 3.96 -6.40
CA ASN A 95 -15.93 4.85 -5.27
C ASN A 95 -15.66 4.20 -3.90
N LEU A 96 -14.91 3.10 -3.91
CA LEU A 96 -14.34 2.45 -2.74
C LEU A 96 -12.83 2.35 -2.97
N LEU A 97 -12.08 3.24 -2.32
CA LEU A 97 -10.64 3.33 -2.43
C LEU A 97 -10.00 2.77 -1.16
N VAL A 98 -9.21 1.71 -1.32
CA VAL A 98 -8.40 1.12 -0.25
C VAL A 98 -7.01 1.73 -0.31
N LEU A 99 -6.53 2.28 0.81
CA LEU A 99 -5.15 2.71 0.99
C LEU A 99 -4.35 1.57 1.63
N ASN A 100 -3.11 1.38 1.21
CA ASN A 100 -2.20 0.37 1.73
C ASN A 100 -1.49 0.89 2.97
N ASP A 101 -2.06 0.59 4.14
CA ASP A 101 -1.46 0.95 5.41
C ASP A 101 -1.51 -0.20 6.42
N PRO A 102 -0.80 -1.32 6.15
CA PRO A 102 -0.86 -2.52 6.98
C PRO A 102 -0.31 -2.31 8.40
N ASN A 103 0.50 -1.27 8.62
CA ASN A 103 1.04 -0.91 9.92
C ASN A 103 0.29 0.24 10.60
N GLY A 104 -0.74 0.79 9.94
CA GLY A 104 -1.53 1.90 10.41
C GLY A 104 -2.83 1.50 11.11
N PRO A 105 -3.58 2.48 11.60
CA PRO A 105 -4.89 2.23 12.20
C PRO A 105 -5.94 1.82 11.14
N LEU A 106 -7.00 1.15 11.60
CA LEU A 106 -8.20 0.92 10.80
C LEU A 106 -9.01 2.22 10.71
N GLU A 107 -9.16 2.76 9.51
CA GLU A 107 -9.78 4.06 9.25
C GLU A 107 -10.78 4.02 8.08
N PHE A 108 -11.79 4.88 8.17
CA PHE A 108 -12.82 5.06 7.15
C PHE A 108 -13.13 6.53 7.00
N THR A 109 -13.07 7.05 5.78
CA THR A 109 -13.53 8.41 5.47
C THR A 109 -14.64 8.34 4.45
N PHE A 110 -15.85 8.65 4.90
CA PHE A 110 -17.01 8.79 4.03
C PHE A 110 -17.04 10.21 3.48
N VAL A 111 -17.19 10.30 2.16
CA VAL A 111 -17.29 11.56 1.43
C VAL A 111 -18.60 11.58 0.68
N SER A 112 -19.32 12.69 0.80
CA SER A 112 -20.55 12.94 0.05
C SER A 112 -20.36 14.13 -0.87
N LYS A 113 -20.85 13.99 -2.10
CA LYS A 113 -21.03 15.10 -3.03
C LYS A 113 -22.51 15.41 -3.11
N SER A 114 -22.92 16.54 -2.55
CA SER A 114 -24.33 16.95 -2.59
C SER A 114 -24.70 17.48 -3.99
N THR A 115 -26.00 17.56 -4.27
CA THR A 115 -26.53 18.03 -5.56
C THR A 115 -26.11 19.45 -5.94
N ASN A 116 -25.81 20.30 -4.94
CA ASN A 116 -25.22 21.63 -5.15
C ASN A 116 -23.68 21.59 -5.31
N GLN A 117 -23.10 20.42 -5.59
CA GLN A 117 -21.67 20.15 -5.75
C GLN A 117 -20.82 20.29 -4.48
N ALA A 118 -21.39 20.62 -3.32
CA ALA A 118 -20.60 20.71 -2.08
C ALA A 118 -20.05 19.33 -1.69
N LEU A 119 -18.77 19.30 -1.34
CA LEU A 119 -18.07 18.08 -0.93
C LEU A 119 -17.89 18.10 0.59
N ARG A 120 -18.39 17.05 1.26
CA ARG A 120 -18.33 16.91 2.71
C ARG A 120 -17.68 15.59 3.08
N ALA A 121 -16.94 15.56 4.18
CA ALA A 121 -16.27 14.37 4.66
C ALA A 121 -16.45 14.18 6.17
N GLN A 122 -16.43 12.92 6.59
CA GLN A 122 -16.32 12.54 7.99
C GLN A 122 -15.42 11.31 8.10
N LYS A 123 -14.42 11.40 8.99
CA LYS A 123 -13.47 10.33 9.26
C LYS A 123 -13.83 9.59 10.54
N TYR A 124 -13.66 8.28 10.48
CA TYR A 124 -13.81 7.32 11.57
C TYR A 124 -12.48 6.57 11.73
N THR A 125 -12.03 6.39 12.96
CA THR A 125 -10.83 5.61 13.32
C THR A 125 -11.21 4.61 14.40
N VAL A 126 -10.70 3.39 14.30
CA VAL A 126 -10.96 2.32 15.25
C VAL A 126 -9.71 2.08 16.09
N ASP A 127 -9.88 2.11 17.41
CA ASP A 127 -8.78 1.78 18.33
C ASP A 127 -8.63 0.27 18.56
N SER A 128 -7.59 -0.13 19.29
CA SER A 128 -7.33 -1.55 19.60
C SER A 128 -8.42 -2.23 20.45
N THR A 129 -9.35 -1.49 21.05
CA THR A 129 -10.51 -2.08 21.74
C THR A 129 -11.69 -2.33 20.81
N GLY A 130 -11.61 -1.89 19.56
CA GLY A 130 -12.72 -1.88 18.61
C GLY A 130 -13.64 -0.67 18.76
N THR A 131 -13.25 0.34 19.55
CA THR A 131 -14.06 1.55 19.73
C THR A 131 -13.90 2.46 18.52
N ILE A 132 -15.04 2.89 17.97
CA ILE A 132 -15.12 3.81 16.83
C ILE A 132 -15.06 5.25 17.35
N ASN A 133 -14.07 6.01 16.89
CA ASN A 133 -13.90 7.43 17.16
C ASN A 133 -14.08 8.23 15.86
N PHE A 134 -14.73 9.39 15.91
CA PHE A 134 -14.93 10.23 14.73
C PHE A 134 -14.99 11.71 15.09
N GLY A 135 -14.57 12.56 14.14
CA GLY A 135 -14.70 14.01 14.21
C GLY A 135 -16.01 14.52 13.62
N ASP A 136 -16.14 15.85 13.57
CA ASP A 136 -17.27 16.52 12.93
C ASP A 136 -17.27 16.31 11.40
N VAL A 137 -18.43 16.54 10.77
CA VAL A 137 -18.53 16.62 9.30
C VAL A 137 -17.94 17.94 8.84
N VAL A 138 -17.02 17.89 7.88
CA VAL A 138 -16.32 19.07 7.37
C VAL A 138 -16.53 19.26 5.88
N TYR A 139 -16.53 20.51 5.43
CA TYR A 139 -16.50 20.86 4.01
C TYR A 139 -15.08 20.72 3.49
N ILE A 140 -14.91 20.00 2.38
CA ILE A 140 -13.61 19.69 1.81
C ILE A 140 -13.44 20.13 0.35
N LEU A 141 -14.46 20.74 -0.25
CA LEU A 141 -14.38 21.28 -1.61
C LEU A 141 -13.55 22.57 -1.64
N THR A 142 -12.51 22.64 -2.46
CA THR A 142 -11.64 23.83 -2.49
C THR A 142 -12.07 24.92 -3.47
N ASP A 143 -12.78 24.57 -4.55
CA ASP A 143 -13.20 25.52 -5.59
C ASP A 143 -14.72 25.77 -5.52
N PRO A 144 -15.20 27.03 -5.43
CA PRO A 144 -14.40 28.27 -5.46
C PRO A 144 -13.97 28.85 -4.12
N ASN A 145 -14.41 28.31 -2.96
CA ASN A 145 -14.53 29.14 -1.75
C ASN A 145 -14.14 28.46 -0.42
N MET A 146 -13.10 27.63 -0.38
CA MET A 146 -12.57 27.20 0.94
C MET A 146 -11.72 28.31 1.58
N SER A 147 -12.12 28.79 2.76
CA SER A 147 -11.30 29.71 3.56
C SER A 147 -10.18 28.97 4.29
N GLN A 148 -9.12 29.68 4.68
CA GLN A 148 -8.02 29.11 5.49
C GLN A 148 -8.53 28.58 6.85
N GLU A 149 -9.55 29.21 7.42
CA GLU A 149 -10.19 28.78 8.67
C GLU A 149 -10.93 27.44 8.47
N ALA A 150 -11.68 27.32 7.36
CA ALA A 150 -12.35 26.07 7.01
C ALA A 150 -11.35 24.95 6.72
N TRP A 151 -10.23 25.26 6.05
CA TRP A 151 -9.12 24.34 5.85
C TRP A 151 -8.54 23.85 7.18
N ASN A 152 -8.16 24.77 8.09
CA ASN A 152 -7.59 24.42 9.38
C ASN A 152 -8.55 23.55 10.22
N TYR A 153 -9.84 23.87 10.18
CA TYR A 153 -10.87 23.07 10.85
C TYR A 153 -11.00 21.68 10.20
N ALA A 154 -10.99 21.57 8.87
CA ALA A 154 -11.00 20.29 8.17
C ALA A 154 -9.78 19.43 8.54
N ILE A 155 -8.58 20.01 8.58
CA ILE A 155 -7.36 19.32 9.04
C ILE A 155 -7.52 18.80 10.46
N GLN A 156 -8.07 19.61 11.37
CA GLN A 156 -8.28 19.20 12.75
C GLN A 156 -9.24 18.00 12.88
N GLN A 157 -10.34 17.98 12.12
CA GLN A 157 -11.35 16.93 12.21
C GLN A 157 -10.95 15.64 11.49
N LEU A 158 -10.17 15.73 10.41
CA LEU A 158 -9.72 14.58 9.63
C LEU A 158 -8.37 14.01 10.10
N GLY A 159 -7.60 14.75 10.91
CA GLY A 159 -6.38 14.28 11.55
C GLY A 159 -5.16 14.18 10.62
N ASN A 160 -4.23 13.27 10.93
CA ASN A 160 -2.87 13.28 10.35
C ASN A 160 -2.80 13.09 8.82
N ASN A 161 -3.79 12.45 8.20
CA ASN A 161 -3.88 12.21 6.75
C ASN A 161 -4.96 13.08 6.08
N ALA A 162 -5.37 14.18 6.73
CA ALA A 162 -6.43 15.05 6.24
C ALA A 162 -6.13 15.62 4.84
N TYR A 163 -4.90 16.07 4.60
CA TYR A 163 -4.50 16.57 3.28
C TYR A 163 -4.70 15.51 2.20
N ASP A 164 -4.24 14.28 2.44
CA ASP A 164 -4.30 13.18 1.47
C ASP A 164 -5.74 12.81 1.13
N ILE A 165 -6.57 12.68 2.17
CA ILE A 165 -8.02 12.46 2.03
C ILE A 165 -8.64 13.54 1.15
N MET A 166 -8.32 14.82 1.41
CA MET A 166 -8.88 15.93 0.67
C MET A 166 -8.39 15.97 -0.77
N ALA A 167 -7.12 15.66 -1.03
CA ALA A 167 -6.55 15.56 -2.37
C ALA A 167 -7.26 14.51 -3.22
N ILE A 168 -7.44 13.30 -2.67
CA ILE A 168 -8.14 12.20 -3.34
C ILE A 168 -9.60 12.57 -3.60
N ALA A 169 -10.31 13.05 -2.56
CA ALA A 169 -11.72 13.36 -2.65
C ALA A 169 -12.03 14.49 -3.66
N ASN A 170 -11.19 15.53 -3.70
CA ASN A 170 -11.37 16.62 -4.66
C ASN A 170 -11.19 16.13 -6.09
N LEU A 171 -10.12 15.36 -6.40
CA LEU A 171 -9.91 14.84 -7.76
C LEU A 171 -11.00 13.84 -8.18
N TRP A 172 -11.42 12.95 -7.27
CA TRP A 172 -12.56 12.05 -7.50
C TRP A 172 -13.83 12.85 -7.87
N SER A 173 -14.16 13.90 -7.12
CA SER A 173 -15.37 14.70 -7.36
C SER A 173 -15.38 15.45 -8.70
N GLN A 174 -14.19 15.64 -9.30
CA GLN A 174 -13.96 16.26 -10.60
C GLN A 174 -13.90 15.24 -11.75
N GLY A 175 -14.07 13.96 -11.43
CA GLY A 175 -14.10 12.85 -12.38
C GLY A 175 -12.72 12.36 -12.79
N ALA A 176 -11.74 12.36 -11.88
CA ALA A 176 -10.49 11.62 -12.11
C ALA A 176 -10.78 10.15 -12.45
N PRO A 177 -10.08 9.56 -13.43
CA PRO A 177 -10.36 8.19 -13.83
C PRO A 177 -9.94 7.20 -12.73
N ALA A 178 -10.63 6.06 -12.66
CA ALA A 178 -10.47 5.09 -11.58
C ALA A 178 -9.05 4.49 -11.53
N ASP A 179 -8.39 4.36 -12.68
CA ASP A 179 -7.03 3.86 -12.79
C ASP A 179 -6.00 4.86 -12.24
N LEU A 180 -6.20 6.16 -12.42
CA LEU A 180 -5.42 7.19 -11.72
C LEU A 180 -5.67 7.16 -10.20
N LEU A 181 -6.92 7.04 -9.76
CA LEU A 181 -7.25 6.99 -8.34
C LEU A 181 -6.71 5.73 -7.65
N ALA A 182 -6.60 4.60 -8.36
CA ALA A 182 -6.03 3.37 -7.81
C ALA A 182 -4.55 3.50 -7.43
N THR A 183 -3.81 4.44 -8.05
CA THR A 183 -2.43 4.76 -7.65
C THR A 183 -2.29 5.16 -6.17
N THR A 184 -3.38 5.71 -5.59
CA THR A 184 -3.46 6.08 -4.17
C THR A 184 -3.35 4.90 -3.21
N TYR A 185 -3.55 3.67 -3.70
CA TYR A 185 -3.34 2.46 -2.92
C TYR A 185 -1.98 2.49 -2.24
N SER A 186 -0.91 2.79 -2.96
CA SER A 186 0.43 2.72 -2.42
C SER A 186 1.03 4.10 -2.11
N THR A 187 0.61 5.14 -2.85
CA THR A 187 1.08 6.52 -2.62
C THR A 187 0.41 7.18 -1.43
N LYS A 188 -0.74 6.64 -0.98
CA LYS A 188 -1.64 7.20 0.04
C LYS A 188 -2.23 8.58 -0.29
N THR A 189 -1.72 9.27 -1.30
CA THR A 189 -2.07 10.63 -1.70
C THR A 189 -2.05 10.80 -3.22
N ILE A 190 -2.51 11.95 -3.72
CA ILE A 190 -2.48 12.27 -5.15
C ILE A 190 -2.15 13.75 -5.38
N GLY A 191 -1.14 14.02 -6.21
CA GLY A 191 -0.72 15.37 -6.57
C GLY A 191 -0.03 15.43 -7.93
N GLN A 192 0.67 16.53 -8.18
CA GLN A 192 1.36 16.80 -9.46
C GLN A 192 2.23 15.62 -9.93
N GLY A 193 3.07 15.08 -9.05
CA GLY A 193 3.93 13.95 -9.38
C GLY A 193 3.15 12.73 -9.88
N ASN A 194 2.04 12.37 -9.22
CA ASN A 194 1.20 11.23 -9.62
C ASN A 194 0.58 11.45 -11.00
N MET A 195 0.01 12.64 -11.22
CA MET A 195 -0.69 12.97 -12.46
C MET A 195 0.26 13.01 -13.66
N ILE A 196 1.47 13.55 -13.48
CA ILE A 196 2.48 13.59 -14.54
C ILE A 196 3.03 12.18 -14.80
N ASN A 197 3.31 11.38 -13.76
CA ASN A 197 3.75 9.99 -13.93
C ASN A 197 2.71 9.13 -14.63
N TYR A 198 1.45 9.24 -14.22
CA TYR A 198 0.33 8.60 -14.90
C TYR A 198 0.32 8.95 -16.40
N ALA A 199 0.49 10.24 -16.74
CA ALA A 199 0.57 10.67 -18.14
C ALA A 199 1.78 10.08 -18.87
N ILE A 200 2.99 10.12 -18.26
CA ILE A 200 4.22 9.60 -18.86
C ILE A 200 4.09 8.11 -19.17
N VAL A 201 3.62 7.31 -18.22
CA VAL A 201 3.60 5.85 -18.32
C VAL A 201 2.56 5.39 -19.34
N LYS A 202 1.35 5.96 -19.27
CA LYS A 202 0.29 5.68 -20.25
C LYS A 202 0.72 6.12 -21.65
N GLN A 203 1.37 7.28 -21.77
CA GLN A 203 1.86 7.74 -23.07
C GLN A 203 3.00 6.87 -23.61
N PHE A 204 3.92 6.43 -22.76
CA PHE A 204 4.98 5.51 -23.14
C PHE A 204 4.39 4.19 -23.66
N GLN A 205 3.46 3.59 -22.93
CA GLN A 205 2.77 2.35 -23.34
C GLN A 205 2.01 2.51 -24.67
N GLN A 206 1.37 3.67 -24.90
CA GLN A 206 0.69 3.96 -26.17
C GLN A 206 1.64 4.14 -27.36
N ASN A 207 2.86 4.64 -27.13
CA ASN A 207 3.87 4.82 -28.17
C ASN A 207 4.67 3.53 -28.43
N TYR A 208 4.97 2.78 -27.37
CA TYR A 208 5.84 1.62 -27.38
C TYR A 208 5.22 0.46 -26.59
N PRO A 209 4.11 -0.11 -27.08
CA PRO A 209 3.44 -1.22 -26.40
C PRO A 209 4.37 -2.42 -26.26
N VAL A 210 4.29 -3.11 -25.12
CA VAL A 210 5.10 -4.29 -24.85
C VAL A 210 4.61 -5.44 -25.72
N SER A 211 5.52 -6.05 -26.48
CA SER A 211 5.31 -7.33 -27.16
C SER A 211 6.06 -8.44 -26.43
N THR A 212 5.76 -9.70 -26.75
CA THR A 212 6.54 -10.85 -26.27
C THR A 212 8.05 -10.62 -26.44
N GLY A 213 8.84 -10.92 -25.41
CA GLY A 213 10.31 -10.77 -25.41
C GLY A 213 10.83 -9.42 -24.90
N LYS A 214 9.95 -8.43 -24.66
CA LYS A 214 10.34 -7.10 -24.18
C LYS A 214 10.00 -6.88 -22.70
N CYS A 215 10.89 -6.20 -21.98
CA CYS A 215 10.65 -5.70 -20.62
C CYS A 215 10.89 -4.20 -20.56
N ASN A 216 10.11 -3.51 -19.73
CA ASN A 216 10.36 -2.10 -19.41
C ASN A 216 11.15 -2.00 -18.11
N TYR A 217 12.02 -1.02 -18.01
CA TYR A 217 12.85 -0.74 -16.84
C TYR A 217 12.75 0.75 -16.55
N ILE A 218 12.44 1.09 -15.31
CA ILE A 218 12.21 2.44 -14.85
C ILE A 218 13.38 2.85 -13.97
N PHE A 219 13.93 4.02 -14.25
CA PHE A 219 15.04 4.62 -13.53
C PHE A 219 14.56 5.91 -12.90
N SER A 220 14.64 5.99 -11.58
CA SER A 220 14.23 7.18 -10.82
C SER A 220 15.06 7.32 -9.54
N SER A 221 14.97 8.49 -8.90
CA SER A 221 15.57 8.78 -7.60
C SER A 221 14.62 8.36 -6.47
N ALA A 222 15.11 7.63 -5.47
CA ALA A 222 14.29 7.24 -4.32
C ALA A 222 13.73 8.45 -3.55
N GLY A 223 12.44 8.41 -3.21
CA GLY A 223 11.74 9.50 -2.50
C GLY A 223 11.62 10.81 -3.28
N GLY A 224 12.28 10.92 -4.44
CA GLY A 224 11.80 11.78 -5.50
C GLY A 224 10.48 11.22 -6.01
N TYR A 225 9.58 12.11 -6.41
CA TYR A 225 8.32 11.77 -7.07
C TYR A 225 7.29 10.97 -6.29
N ASN A 226 6.15 10.80 -6.96
CA ASN A 226 5.21 9.74 -6.71
C ASN A 226 5.37 8.62 -7.75
N ASP A 227 6.53 7.98 -7.74
CA ASP A 227 6.99 6.98 -8.74
C ASP A 227 6.04 5.80 -8.93
N GLU A 228 5.15 5.55 -7.97
CA GLU A 228 4.21 4.44 -8.02
C GLU A 228 3.19 4.51 -9.13
N ALA A 229 2.86 5.70 -9.65
CA ALA A 229 2.07 5.78 -10.88
C ALA A 229 2.82 5.15 -12.08
N ALA A 230 4.15 5.03 -12.00
CA ALA A 230 4.97 4.27 -12.94
C ALA A 230 5.10 2.78 -12.58
N LEU A 231 4.72 2.40 -11.36
CA LEU A 231 4.89 1.04 -10.80
C LEU A 231 3.63 0.19 -10.78
N GLN A 232 2.50 0.71 -11.22
CA GLN A 232 1.27 -0.03 -11.07
C GLN A 232 1.04 -0.86 -12.35
N GLY A 233 1.18 -2.18 -12.22
CA GLY A 233 0.64 -3.16 -13.19
C GLY A 233 -0.88 -3.02 -13.40
N GLU A 234 -1.52 -2.10 -12.68
CA GLU A 234 -2.87 -1.55 -12.86
C GLU A 234 -3.10 -0.87 -14.22
N PHE A 235 -2.05 -0.68 -15.02
CA PHE A 235 -2.13 -0.10 -16.38
C PHE A 235 -1.78 -1.07 -17.51
N ASP A 236 -1.65 -2.38 -17.26
CA ASP A 236 -1.15 -3.35 -18.25
C ASP A 236 0.31 -3.02 -18.68
N PHE A 237 1.06 -2.36 -17.79
CA PHE A 237 2.46 -1.96 -17.95
C PHE A 237 3.34 -2.83 -17.04
N SER A 238 4.01 -3.83 -17.63
CA SER A 238 5.01 -4.64 -16.91
C SER A 238 6.35 -3.91 -16.90
N TYR A 239 6.98 -3.81 -15.72
CA TYR A 239 8.23 -3.09 -15.56
C TYR A 239 9.12 -3.69 -14.46
N GLU A 240 10.37 -3.25 -14.52
CA GLU A 240 11.47 -3.47 -13.59
C GLU A 240 11.93 -2.09 -13.09
N LEU A 241 12.45 -1.96 -11.87
CA LEU A 241 12.76 -0.65 -11.30
C LEU A 241 14.15 -0.58 -10.70
N TYR A 242 14.80 0.55 -10.96
CA TYR A 242 16.03 0.98 -10.34
C TYR A 242 15.76 2.27 -9.57
N LEU A 243 15.91 2.20 -8.24
CA LEU A 243 15.63 3.26 -7.28
C LEU A 243 16.64 3.21 -6.14
N LEU A 244 17.63 4.08 -6.24
CA LEU A 244 18.56 4.37 -5.16
C LEU A 244 18.64 5.89 -4.96
N ASN A 245 19.22 6.33 -3.86
CA ASN A 245 19.42 7.73 -3.56
C ASN A 245 20.46 8.31 -4.53
N GLY A 246 20.01 9.24 -5.37
CA GLY A 246 20.82 9.93 -6.38
C GLY A 246 20.01 10.36 -7.61
N GLY A 247 20.57 11.24 -8.45
CA GLY A 247 19.93 11.72 -9.68
C GLY A 247 19.05 12.97 -9.50
N ASP A 248 18.43 13.43 -10.60
CA ASP A 248 17.48 14.56 -10.59
C ASP A 248 16.06 14.05 -10.28
N PRO A 249 15.44 14.49 -9.17
CA PRO A 249 14.09 14.10 -8.77
C PRO A 249 12.99 14.75 -9.63
N ASN A 250 13.31 15.33 -10.79
CA ASN A 250 12.34 15.72 -11.83
C ASN A 250 12.54 15.02 -13.20
N LYS A 251 13.59 14.20 -13.40
CA LYS A 251 13.70 13.25 -14.53
C LYS A 251 13.42 11.77 -14.23
N VAL A 252 12.64 11.13 -15.11
CA VAL A 252 12.43 9.67 -15.12
C VAL A 252 13.01 9.07 -16.40
N GLY A 253 13.71 7.95 -16.28
CA GLY A 253 14.17 7.14 -17.39
C GLY A 253 13.28 5.92 -17.60
N ILE A 254 12.84 5.66 -18.83
CA ILE A 254 12.15 4.42 -19.18
C ILE A 254 12.90 3.74 -20.31
N MET A 255 13.41 2.55 -20.04
CA MET A 255 14.10 1.69 -20.99
C MET A 255 13.22 0.52 -21.37
N GLN A 256 12.96 0.28 -22.64
CA GLN A 256 12.35 -0.96 -23.12
C GLN A 256 13.43 -1.79 -23.79
N TYR A 257 13.73 -2.97 -23.26
CA TYR A 257 14.78 -3.86 -23.74
C TYR A 257 14.23 -5.23 -24.09
N ASP A 258 14.69 -5.77 -25.22
CA ASP A 258 14.35 -7.08 -25.73
C ASP A 258 15.55 -8.02 -25.53
N SER A 259 15.38 -9.02 -24.66
CA SER A 259 16.46 -9.93 -24.27
C SER A 259 16.78 -10.96 -25.35
N ASP A 260 15.91 -11.19 -26.33
CA ASP A 260 16.16 -12.12 -27.44
C ASP A 260 16.98 -11.43 -28.55
N THR A 261 16.57 -10.23 -28.94
CA THR A 261 17.23 -9.45 -29.99
C THR A 261 18.42 -8.64 -29.49
N LYS A 262 18.54 -8.49 -28.16
CA LYS A 262 19.58 -7.69 -27.48
C LYS A 262 19.55 -6.21 -27.85
N THR A 263 18.37 -5.68 -28.17
CA THR A 263 18.16 -4.28 -28.58
C THR A 263 16.99 -3.65 -27.83
N GLY A 264 16.93 -2.32 -27.83
CA GLY A 264 15.85 -1.60 -27.17
C GLY A 264 15.89 -0.09 -27.38
N LEU A 265 15.09 0.62 -26.60
CA LEU A 265 15.10 2.08 -26.55
C LEU A 265 15.18 2.58 -25.11
N PHE A 266 15.71 3.78 -24.93
CA PHE A 266 15.71 4.52 -23.67
C PHE A 266 15.08 5.90 -23.90
N ALA A 267 14.07 6.23 -23.10
CA ALA A 267 13.45 7.54 -23.05
C ALA A 267 13.82 8.25 -21.74
N LEU A 268 14.44 9.43 -21.84
CA LEU A 268 14.62 10.33 -20.69
C LEU A 268 13.54 11.39 -20.74
N LEU A 269 12.71 11.47 -19.70
CA LEU A 269 11.63 12.43 -19.59
C LEU A 269 11.87 13.35 -18.39
N LYS A 270 11.46 14.61 -18.50
CA LYS A 270 11.55 15.60 -17.41
C LYS A 270 10.18 16.19 -17.12
N MET A 271 9.74 16.10 -15.88
CA MET A 271 8.51 16.72 -15.41
C MET A 271 8.65 18.23 -15.37
N ASN A 272 7.58 18.92 -15.74
CA ASN A 272 7.54 20.36 -15.66
C ASN A 272 7.01 20.78 -14.30
N ASP A 273 7.74 21.65 -13.61
CA ASP A 273 7.26 22.30 -12.40
C ASP A 273 6.31 23.46 -12.77
N LEU A 274 5.01 23.18 -12.71
CA LEU A 274 3.97 24.13 -13.07
C LEU A 274 3.54 25.03 -11.90
N ARG A 275 4.18 24.90 -10.73
CA ARG A 275 3.85 25.75 -9.56
C ARG A 275 4.05 27.23 -9.89
N SER A 276 5.15 27.58 -10.55
CA SER A 276 5.43 28.97 -10.95
C SER A 276 4.41 29.56 -11.92
N THR A 277 3.78 28.72 -12.77
CA THR A 277 2.70 29.15 -13.67
C THR A 277 1.39 29.40 -12.92
N TYR A 278 1.15 28.66 -11.84
CA TYR A 278 -0.03 28.81 -11.00
C TYR A 278 0.10 29.95 -9.98
N GLY A 279 1.22 30.02 -9.26
CA GLY A 279 1.48 30.95 -8.17
C GLY A 279 2.27 30.33 -7.02
N THR A 280 2.14 30.88 -5.81
CA THR A 280 2.80 30.31 -4.61
C THR A 280 2.10 29.02 -4.19
N VAL A 281 2.82 27.91 -4.21
CA VAL A 281 2.35 26.59 -3.79
C VAL A 281 3.19 26.08 -2.63
N VAL A 282 2.55 25.70 -1.53
CA VAL A 282 3.22 25.16 -0.33
C VAL A 282 2.70 23.75 -0.09
N SER A 283 3.61 22.78 -0.02
CA SER A 283 3.23 21.37 0.12
C SER A 283 2.49 21.07 1.43
N GLY A 284 1.50 20.19 1.34
CA GLY A 284 0.61 19.81 2.45
C GLY A 284 -0.42 20.88 2.83
N THR A 285 -0.62 21.92 2.01
CA THR A 285 -1.51 23.05 2.33
C THR A 285 -2.64 23.23 1.32
N LEU A 286 -3.58 24.12 1.64
CA LEU A 286 -4.68 24.50 0.75
C LEU A 286 -4.20 24.97 -0.62
N SER A 287 -3.05 25.67 -0.71
CA SER A 287 -2.54 26.16 -1.99
C SER A 287 -2.09 25.03 -2.91
N GLU A 288 -1.55 23.94 -2.36
CA GLU A 288 -1.21 22.74 -3.14
C GLU A 288 -2.45 21.97 -3.57
N LEU A 289 -3.47 21.88 -2.72
CA LEU A 289 -4.73 21.24 -3.10
C LEU A 289 -5.43 21.99 -4.25
N LEU A 290 -5.47 23.32 -4.18
CA LEU A 290 -6.00 24.17 -5.25
C LEU A 290 -5.16 24.04 -6.54
N PHE A 291 -3.84 24.01 -6.40
CA PHE A 291 -2.93 23.79 -7.53
C PHE A 291 -3.15 22.42 -8.20
N ASN A 292 -3.29 21.34 -7.44
CA ASN A 292 -3.53 20.00 -7.96
C ASN A 292 -4.85 19.93 -8.74
N ASN A 293 -5.92 20.58 -8.24
CA ASN A 293 -7.19 20.68 -8.94
C ASN A 293 -7.08 21.49 -10.24
N TRP A 294 -6.35 22.61 -10.20
CA TRP A 294 -6.06 23.39 -11.40
C TRP A 294 -5.27 22.58 -12.43
N LEU A 295 -4.23 21.86 -11.99
CA LEU A 295 -3.37 21.03 -12.84
C LEU A 295 -4.19 19.93 -13.53
N TYR A 296 -5.02 19.22 -12.76
CA TYR A 296 -5.89 18.16 -13.29
C TYR A 296 -6.78 18.68 -14.41
N ASN A 297 -7.51 19.78 -14.18
CA ASN A 297 -8.46 20.30 -15.16
C ASN A 297 -7.80 20.95 -16.37
N ASN A 298 -6.73 21.73 -16.17
CA ASN A 298 -6.13 22.54 -17.23
C ASN A 298 -5.12 21.78 -18.09
N TYR A 299 -4.59 20.66 -17.59
CA TYR A 299 -3.55 19.90 -18.28
C TYR A 299 -3.95 18.45 -18.53
N LEU A 300 -4.15 17.65 -17.47
CA LEU A 300 -4.39 16.21 -17.65
C LEU A 300 -5.73 15.95 -18.35
N LYS A 301 -6.82 16.52 -17.81
CA LYS A 301 -8.18 16.39 -18.35
C LYS A 301 -8.36 17.12 -19.68
N ALA A 302 -7.65 18.23 -19.88
CA ALA A 302 -7.65 18.98 -21.13
C ALA A 302 -6.71 18.41 -22.20
N ASN A 303 -6.04 17.28 -21.92
CA ASN A 303 -5.11 16.60 -22.82
C ASN A 303 -3.95 17.49 -23.33
N ARG A 304 -3.30 18.23 -22.43
CA ARG A 304 -2.12 19.06 -22.71
C ARG A 304 -0.85 18.43 -22.12
N LEU A 305 -0.58 17.19 -22.52
CA LEU A 305 0.46 16.37 -21.91
C LEU A 305 1.89 16.84 -22.25
N ASP A 306 2.05 17.49 -23.40
CA ASP A 306 3.27 18.18 -23.85
C ASP A 306 3.72 19.31 -22.91
N GLN A 307 2.79 19.84 -22.11
CA GLN A 307 3.08 20.87 -21.11
C GLN A 307 3.30 20.29 -19.71
N LEU A 308 2.90 19.04 -19.46
CA LEU A 308 3.13 18.35 -18.18
C LEU A 308 4.57 17.85 -18.06
N TYR A 309 5.18 17.41 -19.16
CA TYR A 309 6.55 16.91 -19.18
C TYR A 309 7.19 17.08 -20.56
N ASN A 310 8.52 17.11 -20.57
CA ASN A 310 9.34 17.16 -21.76
C ASN A 310 10.01 15.80 -22.02
N VAL A 311 10.05 15.38 -23.28
CA VAL A 311 10.92 14.28 -23.73
C VAL A 311 12.30 14.86 -24.01
N LEU A 312 13.28 14.56 -23.16
CA LEU A 312 14.64 15.09 -23.29
C LEU A 312 15.47 14.30 -24.28
N MET A 313 15.37 12.97 -24.26
CA MET A 313 16.14 12.08 -25.12
C MET A 313 15.35 10.83 -25.49
N LEU A 314 15.55 10.35 -26.72
CA LEU A 314 15.18 9.02 -27.18
C LEU A 314 16.42 8.36 -27.78
N LYS A 315 16.91 7.30 -27.13
CA LYS A 315 18.17 6.64 -27.46
C LYS A 315 17.94 5.18 -27.81
N GLN A 316 18.72 4.70 -28.77
CA GLN A 316 18.85 3.27 -29.06
C GLN A 316 19.77 2.66 -28.01
N ILE A 317 19.40 1.49 -27.49
CA ILE A 317 20.25 0.72 -26.57
C ILE A 317 20.57 -0.66 -27.15
N GLY A 318 21.73 -1.18 -26.78
CA GLY A 318 22.14 -2.57 -26.94
C GLY A 318 22.46 -3.24 -25.59
N GLU A 319 22.96 -4.48 -25.65
CA GLU A 319 23.28 -5.27 -24.45
C GLU A 319 24.33 -4.64 -23.53
N SER A 320 25.34 -3.95 -24.07
CA SER A 320 26.35 -3.24 -23.25
C SER A 320 25.73 -2.12 -22.43
N ASP A 321 24.80 -1.39 -23.02
CA ASP A 321 24.16 -0.22 -22.42
C ASP A 321 23.15 -0.66 -21.37
N TYR A 322 22.40 -1.73 -21.68
CA TYR A 322 21.55 -2.43 -20.73
C TYR A 322 22.34 -2.85 -19.49
N LYS A 323 23.45 -3.57 -19.65
CA LYS A 323 24.29 -4.01 -18.51
C LYS A 323 24.81 -2.82 -17.71
N TYR A 324 25.36 -1.80 -18.36
CA TYR A 324 25.86 -0.63 -17.65
C TYR A 324 24.77 0.08 -16.81
N LEU A 325 23.61 0.36 -17.39
CA LEU A 325 22.56 1.11 -16.71
C LEU A 325 21.86 0.26 -15.63
N TRP A 326 21.54 -1.00 -15.94
CA TRP A 326 20.70 -1.86 -15.11
C TRP A 326 21.47 -2.72 -14.11
N TYR A 327 22.53 -3.40 -14.56
CA TYR A 327 23.34 -4.27 -13.71
C TYR A 327 24.73 -4.55 -14.28
N ASP A 328 25.75 -3.97 -13.64
CA ASP A 328 27.14 -4.24 -13.92
C ASP A 328 27.69 -5.30 -12.95
N PRO A 329 28.09 -6.50 -13.43
CA PRO A 329 28.61 -7.56 -12.57
C PRO A 329 29.94 -7.19 -11.89
N ILE A 330 30.64 -6.15 -12.34
CA ILE A 330 31.89 -5.69 -11.72
C ILE A 330 31.58 -4.91 -10.43
N THR A 331 30.54 -4.08 -10.44
CA THR A 331 30.16 -3.25 -9.30
C THR A 331 29.11 -3.88 -8.42
N GLY A 332 28.45 -4.96 -8.86
CA GLY A 332 27.37 -5.61 -8.10
C GLY A 332 26.04 -4.86 -8.16
N SER A 333 25.95 -3.78 -8.94
CA SER A 333 24.74 -2.97 -9.13
C SER A 333 24.72 -2.26 -10.48
N GLY A 334 23.56 -1.74 -10.89
CA GLY A 334 23.48 -0.84 -12.04
C GLY A 334 24.06 0.54 -11.74
N HIS A 335 24.42 1.29 -12.79
CA HIS A 335 24.80 2.70 -12.65
C HIS A 335 23.59 3.64 -12.61
N GLY A 336 22.38 3.11 -12.84
CA GLY A 336 21.13 3.86 -12.76
C GLY A 336 20.97 4.90 -13.86
N LEU A 337 20.38 6.05 -13.52
CA LEU A 337 20.14 7.16 -14.45
C LEU A 337 21.42 7.97 -14.72
N ASP A 338 22.42 7.36 -15.38
CA ASP A 338 23.64 8.06 -15.81
C ASP A 338 23.40 8.85 -17.12
N GLU A 339 22.96 10.10 -16.97
CA GLU A 339 22.68 10.98 -18.11
C GLU A 339 23.90 11.26 -19.00
N ALA A 340 25.11 11.31 -18.40
CA ALA A 340 26.33 11.58 -19.14
C ALA A 340 26.68 10.41 -20.07
N TYR A 341 26.44 9.18 -19.62
CA TYR A 341 26.51 7.99 -20.45
C TYR A 341 25.42 7.98 -21.53
N ILE A 342 24.15 8.14 -21.14
CA ILE A 342 22.99 8.06 -22.04
C ILE A 342 23.08 9.08 -23.18
N SER A 343 23.57 10.29 -22.90
CA SER A 343 23.70 11.36 -23.91
C SER A 343 24.58 10.97 -25.11
N LYS A 344 25.55 10.06 -24.90
CA LYS A 344 26.51 9.59 -25.92
C LYS A 344 25.96 8.47 -26.79
N LEU A 345 24.84 7.86 -26.41
CA LEU A 345 24.21 6.77 -27.17
C LEU A 345 23.64 7.26 -28.49
N GLY A 346 23.49 6.34 -29.44
CA GLY A 346 22.84 6.60 -30.72
C GLY A 346 21.38 7.02 -30.53
N ASN A 347 20.88 7.92 -31.37
CA ASN A 347 19.48 8.33 -31.32
C ASN A 347 18.58 7.19 -31.79
N PHE A 348 17.45 7.02 -31.11
CA PHE A 348 16.39 6.13 -31.58
C PHE A 348 15.68 6.77 -32.77
N ALA A 349 15.33 5.98 -33.80
CA ALA A 349 14.72 6.50 -35.02
C ALA A 349 13.21 6.83 -34.86
N GLY A 350 12.56 6.33 -33.81
CA GLY A 350 11.14 6.58 -33.54
C GLY A 350 10.85 7.93 -32.90
N THR A 351 9.57 8.25 -32.78
CA THR A 351 9.05 9.49 -32.19
C THR A 351 8.22 9.20 -30.95
N PHE A 352 8.12 10.17 -30.05
CA PHE A 352 7.24 10.10 -28.89
C PHE A 352 6.07 11.09 -29.06
N ASP A 353 4.88 10.57 -29.34
CA ASP A 353 3.65 11.33 -29.50
C ASP A 353 3.01 11.60 -28.13
N GLN A 354 2.78 12.88 -27.79
CA GLN A 354 2.12 13.33 -26.55
C GLN A 354 0.70 13.87 -26.80
N SER A 355 0.16 13.69 -28.02
CA SER A 355 -1.15 14.25 -28.40
C SER A 355 -2.35 13.37 -28.04
N LYS A 356 -2.12 12.09 -27.71
CA LYS A 356 -3.18 11.14 -27.39
C LYS A 356 -3.61 11.27 -25.95
N THR A 357 -4.93 11.19 -25.71
CA THR A 357 -5.44 11.17 -24.34
C THR A 357 -4.99 9.92 -23.60
N VAL A 358 -4.65 10.12 -22.32
CA VAL A 358 -4.33 9.05 -21.37
C VAL A 358 -5.52 8.72 -20.47
N ILE A 359 -6.58 9.54 -20.47
CA ILE A 359 -7.79 9.28 -19.68
C ILE A 359 -8.69 8.30 -20.44
N PRO A 360 -9.06 7.15 -19.85
CA PRO A 360 -9.95 6.18 -20.48
C PRO A 360 -11.38 6.71 -20.60
N ILE A 361 -12.14 6.15 -21.54
CA ILE A 361 -13.58 6.40 -21.65
C ILE A 361 -14.30 5.64 -20.53
N THR A 362 -15.21 6.30 -19.81
CA THR A 362 -16.03 5.65 -18.78
C THR A 362 -17.46 5.43 -19.28
N ASP A 363 -17.84 4.17 -19.49
CA ASP A 363 -19.22 3.77 -19.82
C ASP A 363 -19.73 2.70 -18.85
N ILE A 364 -20.22 3.18 -17.70
CA ILE A 364 -20.67 2.34 -16.59
C ILE A 364 -21.83 1.43 -17.01
N ASN A 365 -22.75 1.92 -17.85
CA ASN A 365 -23.93 1.17 -18.25
C ASN A 365 -23.54 -0.03 -19.10
N THR A 366 -22.64 0.17 -20.08
CA THR A 366 -22.15 -0.92 -20.93
C THR A 366 -21.39 -1.95 -20.11
N MET A 367 -20.47 -1.53 -19.24
CA MET A 367 -19.70 -2.46 -18.39
C MET A 367 -20.59 -3.21 -17.40
N ASN A 368 -21.58 -2.53 -16.79
CA ASN A 368 -22.57 -3.18 -15.93
C ASN A 368 -23.38 -4.23 -16.70
N GLN A 369 -23.82 -3.91 -17.92
CA GLN A 369 -24.56 -4.85 -18.74
C GLN A 369 -23.72 -6.07 -19.14
N ILE A 370 -22.42 -5.89 -19.43
CA ILE A 370 -21.48 -7.01 -19.69
C ILE A 370 -21.40 -7.92 -18.47
N GLY A 371 -21.20 -7.35 -17.27
CA GLY A 371 -21.14 -8.12 -16.03
C GLY A 371 -22.43 -8.90 -15.77
N LYS A 372 -23.58 -8.23 -15.95
CA LYS A 372 -24.92 -8.80 -15.78
C LYS A 372 -25.19 -9.95 -16.74
N ASN A 373 -24.86 -9.78 -18.02
CA ASN A 373 -24.99 -10.82 -19.02
C ASN A 373 -24.13 -12.04 -18.66
N SER A 374 -22.90 -11.81 -18.22
CA SER A 374 -21.97 -12.88 -17.83
C SER A 374 -22.49 -13.69 -16.64
N PHE A 375 -23.00 -13.04 -15.59
CA PHE A 375 -23.64 -13.74 -14.47
C PHE A 375 -24.90 -14.49 -14.90
N THR A 376 -25.74 -13.86 -15.75
CA THR A 376 -26.97 -14.48 -16.24
C THR A 376 -26.66 -15.74 -17.06
N LEU A 377 -25.67 -15.69 -17.94
CA LEU A 377 -25.21 -16.87 -18.69
C LEU A 377 -24.71 -17.97 -17.75
N ALA A 378 -23.85 -17.63 -16.78
CA ALA A 378 -23.31 -18.59 -15.81
C ALA A 378 -24.38 -19.29 -14.96
N SER A 379 -25.50 -18.61 -14.70
CA SER A 379 -26.56 -19.09 -13.81
C SER A 379 -27.77 -19.67 -14.52
N THR A 380 -27.99 -19.37 -15.81
CA THR A 380 -29.23 -19.72 -16.51
C THR A 380 -29.04 -20.51 -17.81
N ASP A 381 -27.85 -20.51 -18.43
CA ASP A 381 -27.62 -21.24 -19.67
C ASP A 381 -27.15 -22.69 -19.39
N PRO A 382 -27.81 -23.71 -19.97
CA PRO A 382 -27.46 -25.12 -19.71
C PRO A 382 -26.04 -25.49 -20.12
N ALA A 383 -25.47 -24.90 -21.17
CA ALA A 383 -24.10 -25.18 -21.59
C ALA A 383 -23.07 -24.61 -20.60
N TYR A 384 -23.36 -23.44 -20.04
CA TYR A 384 -22.49 -22.77 -19.07
C TYR A 384 -22.59 -23.46 -17.70
N LEU A 385 -23.79 -23.84 -17.27
CA LEU A 385 -24.02 -24.62 -16.05
C LEU A 385 -23.35 -26.02 -16.12
N ALA A 386 -23.36 -26.66 -17.29
CA ALA A 386 -22.67 -27.93 -17.49
C ALA A 386 -21.14 -27.80 -17.30
N ASN A 387 -20.53 -26.69 -17.70
CA ASN A 387 -19.09 -26.43 -17.44
C ASN A 387 -18.78 -26.28 -15.94
N LEU A 388 -19.73 -25.78 -15.13
CA LEU A 388 -19.65 -25.80 -13.66
C LEU A 388 -19.98 -27.18 -13.05
N GLY A 389 -20.22 -28.19 -13.90
CA GLY A 389 -20.52 -29.57 -13.53
C GLY A 389 -21.87 -29.76 -12.86
N TYR A 390 -22.86 -28.93 -13.21
CA TYR A 390 -24.25 -29.23 -12.92
C TYR A 390 -24.79 -30.23 -13.95
N THR A 391 -25.65 -31.15 -13.51
CA THR A 391 -26.26 -32.19 -14.34
C THR A 391 -27.75 -32.27 -14.03
N GLY A 392 -28.57 -32.70 -15.00
CA GLY A 392 -30.03 -32.83 -14.84
C GLY A 392 -30.81 -31.92 -15.80
N THR A 393 -32.06 -31.65 -15.47
CA THR A 393 -32.87 -30.65 -16.19
C THR A 393 -32.38 -29.23 -15.88
N LEU A 394 -32.70 -28.27 -16.75
CA LEU A 394 -32.30 -26.88 -16.55
C LEU A 394 -32.75 -26.32 -15.19
N VAL A 395 -33.98 -26.62 -14.78
CA VAL A 395 -34.54 -26.16 -13.49
C VAL A 395 -33.77 -26.75 -12.30
N GLU A 396 -33.37 -28.02 -12.37
CA GLU A 396 -32.55 -28.66 -11.32
C GLU A 396 -31.16 -28.05 -11.25
N MET A 397 -30.53 -27.78 -12.41
CA MET A 397 -29.23 -27.12 -12.48
C MET A 397 -29.28 -25.72 -11.86
N GLN A 398 -30.26 -24.89 -12.26
CA GLN A 398 -30.46 -23.53 -11.74
C GLN A 398 -30.75 -23.53 -10.23
N THR A 399 -31.60 -24.45 -9.77
CA THR A 399 -31.92 -24.58 -8.33
C THR A 399 -30.67 -24.95 -7.52
N THR A 400 -29.87 -25.88 -8.02
CA THR A 400 -28.63 -26.30 -7.36
C THR A 400 -27.59 -25.18 -7.39
N PHE A 401 -27.48 -24.45 -8.50
CA PHE A 401 -26.61 -23.28 -8.61
C PHE A 401 -26.94 -22.22 -7.54
N MET A 402 -28.21 -21.84 -7.42
CA MET A 402 -28.63 -20.85 -6.42
C MET A 402 -28.37 -21.33 -4.99
N LYS A 403 -28.57 -22.63 -4.72
CA LYS A 403 -28.23 -23.22 -3.42
C LYS A 403 -26.73 -23.16 -3.14
N ASP A 404 -25.89 -23.49 -4.11
CA ASP A 404 -24.44 -23.45 -3.96
C ASP A 404 -23.93 -22.00 -3.81
N LEU A 405 -24.54 -21.03 -4.52
CA LEU A 405 -24.25 -19.60 -4.41
C LEU A 405 -24.51 -19.08 -2.99
N VAL A 406 -25.70 -19.34 -2.43
CA VAL A 406 -26.05 -18.95 -1.05
C VAL A 406 -25.13 -19.60 0.00
N ASN A 407 -24.62 -20.81 -0.29
CA ASN A 407 -23.68 -21.50 0.59
C ASN A 407 -22.21 -21.08 0.39
N GLY A 408 -21.94 -20.04 -0.40
CA GLY A 408 -20.58 -19.53 -0.66
C GLY A 408 -19.70 -20.50 -1.46
N LYS A 409 -20.29 -21.46 -2.18
CA LYS A 409 -19.55 -22.43 -3.01
C LYS A 409 -19.26 -21.91 -4.42
N ILE A 410 -19.88 -20.81 -4.81
CA ILE A 410 -19.65 -20.17 -6.11
C ILE A 410 -18.84 -18.90 -5.86
N GLY A 411 -17.76 -18.76 -6.61
CA GLY A 411 -17.03 -17.52 -6.68
C GLY A 411 -16.73 -17.14 -8.13
N VAL A 412 -16.26 -15.91 -8.28
CA VAL A 412 -15.92 -15.31 -9.56
C VAL A 412 -14.58 -14.60 -9.45
N ILE A 413 -13.78 -14.68 -10.51
CA ILE A 413 -12.54 -13.94 -10.68
C ILE A 413 -12.66 -13.12 -11.95
N ALA A 414 -12.56 -11.80 -11.83
CA ALA A 414 -12.73 -10.85 -12.93
C ALA A 414 -11.66 -9.75 -12.89
N THR A 415 -11.53 -8.99 -13.97
CA THR A 415 -10.63 -7.84 -13.99
C THR A 415 -11.15 -6.73 -13.06
N PRO A 416 -10.29 -6.09 -12.23
CA PRO A 416 -10.73 -5.02 -11.35
C PRO A 416 -11.15 -3.75 -12.11
N TYR A 417 -11.96 -2.90 -11.48
CA TYR A 417 -12.54 -1.69 -12.10
C TYR A 417 -11.51 -0.62 -12.52
N TYR A 418 -10.33 -0.64 -11.90
CA TYR A 418 -9.23 0.28 -12.17
C TYR A 418 -8.31 -0.17 -13.31
N GLN A 419 -8.66 -1.26 -14.01
CA GLN A 419 -8.05 -1.64 -15.28
C GLN A 419 -8.89 -1.12 -16.44
N ASN A 420 -8.30 -1.14 -17.63
CA ASN A 420 -8.96 -0.70 -18.86
C ASN A 420 -8.98 -1.82 -19.91
N PHE A 421 -10.07 -1.90 -20.66
CA PHE A 421 -10.23 -2.78 -21.80
C PHE A 421 -10.39 -1.94 -23.07
N ASN A 422 -9.42 -2.00 -23.98
CA ASN A 422 -9.40 -1.22 -25.24
C ASN A 422 -9.65 0.29 -25.04
N GLY A 423 -9.02 0.88 -24.01
CA GLY A 423 -9.17 2.31 -23.69
C GLY A 423 -10.48 2.67 -22.98
N VAL A 424 -11.31 1.68 -22.62
CA VAL A 424 -12.54 1.86 -21.83
C VAL A 424 -12.31 1.38 -20.41
N SER A 425 -12.70 2.20 -19.43
CA SER A 425 -12.66 1.86 -18.01
C SER A 425 -13.63 0.73 -17.69
N LEU A 426 -13.23 -0.17 -16.79
CA LEU A 426 -14.05 -1.31 -16.34
C LEU A 426 -14.99 -0.98 -15.17
N VAL A 427 -15.14 0.29 -14.81
CA VAL A 427 -16.10 0.74 -13.78
C VAL A 427 -17.51 0.25 -14.14
N GLY A 428 -18.17 -0.40 -13.19
CA GLY A 428 -19.50 -1.01 -13.33
C GLY A 428 -19.50 -2.50 -13.65
N LEU A 429 -18.38 -3.07 -14.13
CA LEU A 429 -18.29 -4.50 -14.49
C LEU A 429 -18.59 -5.41 -13.28
N LEU A 430 -17.87 -5.19 -12.18
CA LEU A 430 -18.03 -6.00 -10.97
C LEU A 430 -19.41 -5.88 -10.36
N ASP A 431 -20.07 -4.71 -10.47
CA ASP A 431 -21.43 -4.52 -9.98
C ASP A 431 -22.46 -5.24 -10.84
N GLY A 432 -22.19 -5.35 -12.15
CA GLY A 432 -22.99 -6.16 -13.06
C GLY A 432 -22.90 -7.64 -12.73
N ILE A 433 -21.67 -8.12 -12.43
CA ILE A 433 -21.43 -9.51 -12.01
C ILE A 433 -22.08 -9.77 -10.65
N ASN A 434 -21.88 -8.87 -9.69
CA ASN A 434 -22.44 -8.93 -8.35
C ASN A 434 -23.85 -8.33 -8.25
N GLN A 435 -24.67 -8.56 -9.28
CA GLN A 435 -26.06 -8.13 -9.24
C GLN A 435 -26.76 -8.74 -8.03
N ASP A 436 -27.63 -7.96 -7.39
CA ASP A 436 -28.35 -8.33 -6.16
C ASP A 436 -27.45 -8.66 -4.96
N ASN A 437 -26.15 -8.30 -5.01
CA ASN A 437 -25.19 -8.50 -3.92
C ASN A 437 -25.05 -9.98 -3.50
N VAL A 438 -25.04 -10.86 -4.50
CA VAL A 438 -24.98 -12.32 -4.31
C VAL A 438 -23.58 -12.85 -3.97
N PHE A 439 -22.54 -12.06 -4.25
CA PHE A 439 -21.17 -12.33 -3.87
C PHE A 439 -20.70 -11.35 -2.79
N ASN A 440 -19.84 -11.86 -1.92
CA ASN A 440 -19.12 -11.09 -0.91
C ASN A 440 -17.65 -10.88 -1.34
N ILE A 441 -16.89 -10.11 -0.57
CA ILE A 441 -15.48 -9.80 -0.84
C ILE A 441 -14.59 -11.04 -0.99
N HIS A 442 -14.98 -12.16 -0.38
CA HIS A 442 -14.24 -13.43 -0.45
C HIS A 442 -14.59 -14.26 -1.70
N THR A 443 -15.73 -14.00 -2.33
CA THR A 443 -16.23 -14.75 -3.50
C THR A 443 -16.30 -13.91 -4.78
N LEU A 444 -16.19 -12.58 -4.67
CA LEU A 444 -15.98 -11.63 -5.76
C LEU A 444 -14.51 -11.22 -5.78
N MET A 445 -13.69 -12.03 -6.42
CA MET A 445 -12.25 -11.83 -6.49
C MET A 445 -11.86 -11.09 -7.78
N THR A 446 -10.71 -10.42 -7.74
CA THR A 446 -10.16 -9.71 -8.90
C THR A 446 -8.79 -10.24 -9.28
N ASP A 447 -8.42 -10.09 -10.55
CA ASP A 447 -7.06 -10.35 -11.02
C ASP A 447 -6.67 -9.31 -12.08
N THR A 448 -5.53 -8.66 -11.89
CA THR A 448 -4.95 -7.67 -12.81
C THR A 448 -4.11 -8.28 -13.91
N HIS A 449 -3.90 -9.60 -13.93
CA HIS A 449 -3.00 -10.18 -14.92
C HIS A 449 -3.59 -10.07 -16.35
N PRO A 450 -2.78 -9.71 -17.37
CA PRO A 450 -3.21 -9.45 -18.76
C PRO A 450 -4.09 -10.51 -19.46
N TRP A 451 -4.20 -11.74 -18.95
CA TRP A 451 -4.93 -12.83 -19.58
C TRP A 451 -6.45 -12.59 -19.67
N ASN A 452 -6.99 -11.72 -18.81
CA ASN A 452 -8.42 -11.44 -18.73
C ASN A 452 -8.83 -10.08 -19.31
N HIS A 453 -7.93 -9.29 -19.90
CA HIS A 453 -8.29 -8.01 -20.53
C HIS A 453 -7.35 -7.57 -21.67
N ALA A 454 -6.10 -8.03 -21.72
CA ALA A 454 -5.12 -7.58 -22.72
C ALA A 454 -5.07 -8.45 -23.99
N GLN A 455 -5.83 -9.55 -24.05
CA GLN A 455 -5.81 -10.51 -25.16
C GLN A 455 -6.85 -10.21 -26.26
N GLY A 456 -7.39 -8.98 -26.29
CA GLY A 456 -8.50 -8.59 -27.18
C GLY A 456 -9.88 -9.05 -26.69
N TYR A 457 -9.95 -9.71 -25.54
CA TYR A 457 -11.19 -10.11 -24.87
C TYR A 457 -11.13 -9.78 -23.37
N LEU A 458 -12.31 -9.65 -22.75
CA LEU A 458 -12.47 -9.60 -21.29
C LEU A 458 -12.82 -11.01 -20.78
N GLY A 459 -12.05 -11.55 -19.84
CA GLY A 459 -12.21 -12.88 -19.26
C GLY A 459 -12.83 -12.85 -17.87
N ILE A 460 -13.91 -13.59 -17.66
CA ILE A 460 -14.60 -13.71 -16.36
C ILE A 460 -14.68 -15.18 -15.97
N LEU A 461 -13.98 -15.56 -14.90
CA LEU A 461 -13.91 -16.95 -14.43
C LEU A 461 -14.88 -17.19 -13.29
N PHE A 462 -15.92 -17.96 -13.51
CA PHE A 462 -16.72 -18.55 -12.44
C PHE A 462 -16.11 -19.87 -12.00
N PHE A 463 -16.19 -20.18 -10.72
CA PHE A 463 -15.80 -21.48 -10.20
C PHE A 463 -16.80 -21.99 -9.17
N ARG A 464 -16.86 -23.31 -9.03
CA ARG A 464 -17.71 -24.02 -8.08
C ARG A 464 -16.86 -24.96 -7.24
N LEU A 465 -16.97 -24.82 -5.92
CA LEU A 465 -16.41 -25.74 -4.95
C LEU A 465 -17.30 -26.98 -4.83
N VAL A 466 -16.88 -28.08 -5.45
CA VAL A 466 -17.63 -29.35 -5.43
C VAL A 466 -17.30 -30.15 -4.18
N ASN A 467 -16.01 -30.29 -3.91
CA ASN A 467 -15.47 -30.93 -2.71
C ASN A 467 -14.33 -30.07 -2.17
N VAL A 468 -14.29 -29.83 -0.86
CA VAL A 468 -13.22 -29.09 -0.20
C VAL A 468 -12.63 -30.00 0.86
N ASP A 469 -11.37 -30.39 0.68
CA ASP A 469 -10.55 -31.03 1.69
C ASP A 469 -9.65 -29.97 2.32
N PRO A 470 -9.87 -29.59 3.59
CA PRO A 470 -9.13 -28.52 4.25
C PRO A 470 -7.72 -28.95 4.71
N ILE A 471 -7.36 -30.23 4.56
CA ILE A 471 -6.06 -30.78 5.00
C ILE A 471 -5.18 -31.07 3.79
N ASN A 472 -5.79 -31.53 2.69
CA ASN A 472 -5.07 -31.92 1.49
C ASN A 472 -5.69 -31.27 0.25
N SER A 473 -5.06 -30.19 -0.20
CA SER A 473 -5.48 -29.42 -1.37
C SER A 473 -5.56 -30.23 -2.66
N ALA A 474 -4.84 -31.36 -2.79
CA ALA A 474 -4.94 -32.23 -3.96
C ALA A 474 -6.30 -32.96 -4.05
N ASN A 475 -7.03 -33.10 -2.95
CA ASN A 475 -8.37 -33.74 -2.92
C ASN A 475 -9.52 -32.74 -3.15
N THR A 476 -9.22 -31.43 -3.20
CA THR A 476 -10.21 -30.38 -3.44
C THR A 476 -10.60 -30.36 -4.92
N VAL A 477 -11.91 -30.45 -5.19
CA VAL A 477 -12.47 -30.52 -6.54
C VAL A 477 -13.18 -29.20 -6.86
N ILE A 478 -12.72 -28.55 -7.93
CA ILE A 478 -13.22 -27.25 -8.37
C ILE A 478 -13.57 -27.31 -9.85
N ASN A 479 -14.84 -27.06 -10.17
CA ASN A 479 -15.27 -26.87 -11.56
C ASN A 479 -15.17 -25.40 -11.94
N LYS A 480 -14.95 -25.13 -13.22
CA LYS A 480 -14.62 -23.80 -13.74
C LYS A 480 -15.35 -23.51 -15.03
N LEU A 481 -15.77 -22.26 -15.16
CA LEU A 481 -16.41 -21.70 -16.35
C LEU A 481 -15.72 -20.38 -16.67
N MET A 482 -15.04 -20.34 -17.80
CA MET A 482 -14.55 -19.11 -18.41
C MET A 482 -15.63 -18.54 -19.31
N ILE A 483 -15.99 -17.28 -19.11
CA ILE A 483 -16.75 -16.48 -20.06
C ILE A 483 -15.78 -15.48 -20.70
N LYS A 484 -15.64 -15.53 -22.02
CA LYS A 484 -14.90 -14.53 -22.78
C LYS A 484 -15.88 -13.57 -23.44
N VAL A 485 -15.62 -12.29 -23.29
CA VAL A 485 -16.41 -11.19 -23.86
C VAL A 485 -15.57 -10.46 -24.89
N GLU A 486 -16.02 -10.46 -26.14
CA GLU A 486 -15.29 -9.88 -27.28
C GLU A 486 -16.17 -8.85 -27.99
N PRO A 487 -15.63 -7.68 -28.38
CA PRO A 487 -16.34 -6.75 -29.25
C PRO A 487 -16.78 -7.43 -30.55
N ASP A 488 -18.03 -7.22 -30.97
CA ASP A 488 -18.57 -7.85 -32.18
C ASP A 488 -18.23 -7.10 -33.49
N GLY A 489 -17.57 -5.94 -33.38
CA GLY A 489 -17.24 -5.06 -34.51
C GLY A 489 -18.38 -4.12 -34.94
N PHE A 490 -19.58 -4.24 -34.36
CA PHE A 490 -20.78 -3.46 -34.66
C PHE A 490 -21.26 -2.62 -33.46
N GLY A 491 -20.46 -2.53 -32.40
CA GLY A 491 -20.78 -1.79 -31.18
C GLY A 491 -21.44 -2.62 -30.08
N GLY A 492 -21.52 -3.94 -30.25
CA GLY A 492 -21.97 -4.90 -29.24
C GLY A 492 -20.85 -5.83 -28.78
N PHE A 493 -21.24 -6.89 -28.07
CA PHE A 493 -20.33 -7.89 -27.50
C PHE A 493 -20.85 -9.30 -27.74
N THR A 494 -19.93 -10.21 -28.04
CA THR A 494 -20.18 -11.65 -28.11
C THR A 494 -19.65 -12.34 -26.85
N TYR A 495 -20.30 -13.44 -26.47
CA TYR A 495 -19.99 -14.20 -25.26
C TYR A 495 -19.73 -15.65 -25.64
N THR A 496 -18.56 -16.16 -25.25
CA THR A 496 -18.20 -17.57 -25.47
C THR A 496 -17.82 -18.23 -24.15
N ASN A 497 -18.17 -19.51 -24.01
CA ASN A 497 -17.77 -20.30 -22.85
C ASN A 497 -16.52 -21.14 -23.12
N GLY A 498 -15.78 -21.41 -22.07
CA GLY A 498 -14.69 -22.38 -22.01
C GLY A 498 -14.52 -22.92 -20.60
N THR A 499 -13.64 -23.91 -20.43
CA THR A 499 -13.44 -24.61 -19.14
C THR A 499 -12.10 -24.29 -18.47
N SER A 500 -11.21 -23.54 -19.12
CA SER A 500 -9.89 -23.25 -18.60
C SER A 500 -9.46 -21.80 -18.84
N GLY A 501 -9.05 -21.12 -17.77
CA GLY A 501 -8.13 -19.99 -17.84
C GLY A 501 -6.66 -20.47 -17.77
N PRO A 502 -5.69 -19.55 -17.71
CA PRO A 502 -4.27 -19.91 -17.63
C PRO A 502 -3.93 -20.69 -16.35
N GLY A 503 -2.89 -21.53 -16.39
CA GLY A 503 -2.58 -22.50 -15.33
C GLY A 503 -2.57 -21.95 -13.90
N TYR A 504 -2.10 -20.71 -13.69
CA TYR A 504 -2.03 -20.08 -12.37
C TYR A 504 -3.38 -19.61 -11.83
N ILE A 505 -4.36 -19.26 -12.68
CA ILE A 505 -5.69 -18.85 -12.21
C ILE A 505 -6.44 -20.02 -11.58
N ASN A 506 -6.01 -21.25 -11.88
CA ASN A 506 -6.53 -22.45 -11.23
C ASN A 506 -6.18 -22.53 -9.75
N MET A 507 -5.11 -21.85 -9.31
CA MET A 507 -4.66 -21.87 -7.92
C MET A 507 -5.49 -20.95 -7.04
N MET A 508 -6.04 -19.86 -7.56
CA MET A 508 -6.78 -18.89 -6.76
C MET A 508 -8.06 -19.47 -6.13
N PRO A 509 -8.93 -20.20 -6.87
CA PRO A 509 -10.03 -20.92 -6.26
C PRO A 509 -9.57 -21.94 -5.21
N LEU A 510 -8.39 -22.55 -5.40
CA LEU A 510 -7.83 -23.50 -4.45
C LEU A 510 -7.35 -22.79 -3.18
N MET A 511 -6.63 -21.68 -3.31
CA MET A 511 -6.21 -20.83 -2.18
C MET A 511 -7.41 -20.35 -1.37
N PHE A 512 -8.48 -19.92 -2.04
CA PHE A 512 -9.75 -19.59 -1.41
C PHE A 512 -10.34 -20.79 -0.66
N ALA A 513 -10.44 -21.95 -1.31
CA ALA A 513 -10.97 -23.17 -0.70
C ALA A 513 -10.17 -23.63 0.54
N GLN A 514 -8.85 -23.42 0.51
CA GLN A 514 -7.93 -23.74 1.61
C GLN A 514 -7.81 -22.62 2.67
N LYS A 515 -8.58 -21.54 2.54
CA LYS A 515 -8.54 -20.39 3.48
C LYS A 515 -7.13 -19.79 3.60
N ALA A 516 -6.46 -19.60 2.46
CA ALA A 516 -5.19 -18.88 2.43
C ALA A 516 -5.34 -17.50 3.12
N PRO A 517 -4.28 -17.00 3.80
CA PRO A 517 -4.35 -15.73 4.51
C PRO A 517 -4.81 -14.59 3.61
N TRP A 518 -5.70 -13.72 4.09
CA TRP A 518 -6.22 -12.58 3.31
C TRP A 518 -5.10 -11.68 2.75
N ASN A 519 -4.07 -11.42 3.56
CA ASN A 519 -2.87 -10.70 3.13
C ASN A 519 -2.24 -11.28 1.86
N PHE A 520 -2.28 -12.60 1.69
CA PHE A 520 -1.79 -13.24 0.47
C PHE A 520 -2.80 -13.13 -0.67
N LEU A 521 -4.09 -13.39 -0.41
CA LEU A 521 -5.15 -13.29 -1.41
C LEU A 521 -5.22 -11.88 -2.02
N ARG A 522 -5.22 -10.82 -1.19
CA ARG A 522 -5.33 -9.43 -1.66
C ARG A 522 -4.17 -8.99 -2.54
N VAL A 523 -2.96 -9.47 -2.23
CA VAL A 523 -1.78 -9.19 -3.05
C VAL A 523 -1.85 -10.03 -4.31
N PHE A 524 -2.18 -11.31 -4.20
CA PHE A 524 -2.34 -12.19 -5.36
C PHE A 524 -3.35 -11.62 -6.37
N MET A 525 -4.48 -11.09 -5.90
CA MET A 525 -5.50 -10.38 -6.70
C MET A 525 -4.96 -9.19 -7.51
N LYS A 526 -3.80 -8.64 -7.13
CA LYS A 526 -3.14 -7.50 -7.79
C LYS A 526 -2.01 -7.89 -8.74
N VAL A 527 -1.56 -9.15 -8.77
CA VAL A 527 -0.35 -9.53 -9.53
C VAL A 527 -0.40 -10.86 -10.28
N GLY A 528 -1.32 -11.77 -9.92
CA GLY A 528 -1.71 -12.90 -10.77
C GLY A 528 -0.65 -13.96 -11.09
N CYS A 529 0.23 -14.35 -10.15
CA CYS A 529 1.02 -15.60 -10.26
C CYS A 529 1.38 -16.16 -8.87
N PRO A 530 0.70 -17.18 -8.33
CA PRO A 530 0.88 -17.56 -6.92
C PRO A 530 2.23 -18.25 -6.68
N ARG A 531 2.69 -19.06 -7.64
CA ARG A 531 4.02 -19.68 -7.60
C ARG A 531 5.13 -18.64 -7.57
N CYS A 532 4.95 -17.50 -8.23
CA CYS A 532 5.94 -16.43 -8.27
C CYS A 532 6.02 -15.66 -6.94
N LEU A 533 4.96 -15.67 -6.13
CA LEU A 533 4.80 -14.78 -4.97
C LEU A 533 4.92 -15.49 -3.61
N GLN A 534 4.94 -16.82 -3.63
CA GLN A 534 4.96 -17.63 -2.41
C GLN A 534 6.21 -17.38 -1.57
N GLU A 535 7.36 -17.30 -2.24
CA GLU A 535 8.64 -16.98 -1.63
C GLU A 535 8.63 -15.60 -0.96
N ASP A 536 8.20 -14.55 -1.68
CA ASP A 536 8.11 -13.19 -1.13
C ASP A 536 7.12 -13.07 0.02
N LEU A 537 6.00 -13.80 -0.04
CA LEU A 537 5.05 -13.85 1.07
C LEU A 537 5.71 -14.41 2.33
N ASP A 538 6.41 -15.53 2.19
CA ASP A 538 7.03 -16.24 3.29
C ASP A 538 8.21 -15.44 3.85
N ALA A 539 9.00 -14.81 2.98
CA ALA A 539 10.04 -13.87 3.34
C ALA A 539 9.46 -12.69 4.11
N ALA A 540 8.40 -12.06 3.59
CA ALA A 540 7.73 -10.94 4.26
C ALA A 540 7.21 -11.32 5.65
N LYS A 541 6.56 -12.49 5.79
CA LYS A 541 6.10 -13.00 7.09
C LYS A 541 7.27 -13.20 8.06
N PHE A 542 8.38 -13.76 7.59
CA PHE A 542 9.59 -13.92 8.41
C PHE A 542 10.14 -12.56 8.87
N GLY A 543 10.28 -11.60 7.95
CA GLY A 543 10.77 -10.24 8.25
C GLY A 543 9.87 -9.49 9.25
N LEU A 544 8.56 -9.46 9.00
CA LEU A 544 7.57 -8.81 9.86
C LEU A 544 7.52 -9.43 11.26
N GLY A 545 7.62 -10.76 11.36
CA GLY A 545 7.64 -11.46 12.64
C GLY A 545 8.93 -11.20 13.43
N LYS A 546 10.07 -11.06 12.74
CA LYS A 546 11.38 -10.86 13.39
C LYS A 546 11.63 -9.41 13.79
N TYR A 547 11.10 -8.45 13.05
CA TYR A 547 11.39 -7.02 13.21
C TYR A 547 10.14 -6.16 13.43
N PRO A 548 9.32 -6.41 14.47
CA PRO A 548 8.14 -5.61 14.73
C PRO A 548 8.49 -4.13 14.92
N LEU A 549 7.64 -3.25 14.38
CA LEU A 549 7.77 -1.80 14.53
C LEU A 549 7.38 -1.35 15.94
N GLN A 550 8.14 -0.38 16.44
CA GLN A 550 7.83 0.42 17.61
C GLN A 550 7.31 1.80 17.20
N GLN A 551 6.96 2.62 18.18
CA GLN A 551 6.52 3.99 17.93
C GLN A 551 7.60 4.77 17.17
N PHE A 552 7.19 5.49 16.13
CA PHE A 552 8.05 6.27 15.24
C PHE A 552 9.01 5.44 14.37
N GLU A 553 8.87 4.12 14.35
CA GLU A 553 9.58 3.27 13.41
C GLU A 553 8.75 3.05 12.15
N GLN A 554 9.43 2.88 11.03
CA GLN A 554 8.86 2.46 9.76
C GLN A 554 9.77 1.44 9.10
N TYR A 555 9.19 0.65 8.19
CA TYR A 555 9.99 -0.18 7.30
C TYR A 555 10.51 0.65 6.13
N ILE A 556 11.75 0.39 5.75
CA ILE A 556 12.29 0.67 4.43
C ILE A 556 12.77 -0.69 3.89
N LEU A 557 12.47 -1.00 2.64
CA LEU A 557 12.84 -2.27 2.03
C LEU A 557 13.67 -2.00 0.79
N MET A 558 14.82 -2.63 0.69
CA MET A 558 15.61 -2.61 -0.53
C MET A 558 15.55 -3.98 -1.19
N SER A 559 14.93 -4.00 -2.36
CA SER A 559 15.00 -5.13 -3.26
C SER A 559 16.45 -5.26 -3.71
N ILE A 560 17.02 -6.44 -3.49
CA ILE A 560 18.24 -6.86 -4.16
C ILE A 560 17.74 -7.76 -5.27
N PRO A 561 17.65 -7.27 -6.51
CA PRO A 561 17.41 -8.19 -7.59
C PRO A 561 18.64 -9.11 -7.61
N VAL A 562 18.44 -10.38 -7.25
CA VAL A 562 18.62 -11.54 -8.13
C VAL A 562 18.95 -12.81 -7.35
N THR A 563 18.44 -13.90 -7.93
CA THR A 563 18.80 -15.33 -7.82
C THR A 563 17.64 -16.22 -7.37
N ALA A 564 16.44 -15.63 -7.23
CA ALA A 564 15.25 -16.36 -6.87
C ALA A 564 14.71 -17.28 -7.97
N ALA A 565 14.26 -18.48 -7.58
CA ALA A 565 13.61 -19.43 -8.49
C ALA A 565 12.29 -18.88 -9.08
N SER A 566 11.75 -17.82 -8.47
CA SER A 566 10.53 -17.11 -8.84
C SER A 566 10.74 -15.92 -9.79
N SER A 567 11.96 -15.40 -9.94
CA SER A 567 12.26 -14.13 -10.63
C SER A 567 12.78 -14.32 -12.07
N SER A 568 11.94 -14.81 -12.99
CA SER A 568 12.19 -14.63 -14.43
C SER A 568 11.92 -13.18 -14.84
N GLU A 569 12.49 -12.73 -15.97
CA GLU A 569 12.07 -11.49 -16.66
C GLU A 569 10.53 -11.39 -16.65
N GLY A 570 9.98 -10.30 -16.08
CA GLY A 570 8.54 -10.06 -15.98
C GLY A 570 7.84 -10.52 -14.69
N ASN A 571 8.58 -11.03 -13.68
CA ASN A 571 8.00 -11.34 -12.35
C ASN A 571 8.38 -10.33 -11.25
N TRP A 572 9.35 -9.44 -11.47
CA TRP A 572 9.82 -8.55 -10.41
C TRP A 572 8.80 -7.50 -9.98
N GLY A 573 8.10 -6.87 -10.93
CA GLY A 573 6.97 -5.99 -10.62
C GLY A 573 5.89 -6.70 -9.78
N LYS A 574 5.81 -8.03 -9.89
CA LYS A 574 4.89 -8.83 -9.08
C LYS A 574 5.38 -8.98 -7.63
N ASN A 575 6.67 -9.26 -7.46
CA ASN A 575 7.34 -9.38 -6.17
C ASN A 575 7.36 -8.05 -5.41
N ALA A 576 7.60 -6.94 -6.13
CA ALA A 576 7.50 -5.59 -5.60
C ALA A 576 6.11 -5.31 -5.02
N ALA A 577 5.03 -5.73 -5.71
CA ALA A 577 3.67 -5.54 -5.19
C ALA A 577 3.41 -6.32 -3.88
N VAL A 578 4.01 -7.50 -3.72
CA VAL A 578 3.94 -8.26 -2.44
C VAL A 578 4.63 -7.49 -1.34
N ARG A 579 5.87 -7.07 -1.57
CA ARG A 579 6.68 -6.35 -0.60
C ARG A 579 6.01 -5.03 -0.20
N MET A 580 5.54 -4.25 -1.17
CA MET A 580 4.78 -3.01 -0.94
C MET A 580 3.49 -3.30 -0.16
N GLY A 581 2.69 -4.26 -0.62
CA GLY A 581 1.41 -4.62 -0.01
C GLY A 581 1.51 -5.10 1.43
N LEU A 582 2.56 -5.85 1.78
CA LEU A 582 2.71 -6.46 3.10
C LEU A 582 3.48 -5.57 4.09
N PHE A 583 4.58 -4.93 3.66
CA PHE A 583 5.36 -4.05 4.54
C PHE A 583 4.79 -2.63 4.61
N GLY A 584 3.86 -2.24 3.73
CA GLY A 584 3.36 -0.87 3.65
C GLY A 584 4.41 0.11 3.12
N VAL A 585 5.39 -0.40 2.36
CA VAL A 585 6.47 0.37 1.74
C VAL A 585 6.10 0.77 0.32
N SER A 586 6.80 1.78 -0.19
CA SER A 586 6.42 2.49 -1.40
C SER A 586 7.61 3.26 -1.97
N PRO A 587 7.80 3.23 -3.31
CA PRO A 587 8.77 4.10 -3.95
C PRO A 587 8.48 5.59 -3.85
N SER A 588 7.20 5.98 -3.93
CA SER A 588 6.82 7.39 -3.77
C SER A 588 7.14 7.92 -2.38
N LEU A 589 7.02 7.05 -1.37
CA LEU A 589 7.35 7.39 0.01
C LEU A 589 8.86 7.29 0.29
N GLY A 590 9.68 6.87 -0.69
CA GLY A 590 11.11 6.60 -0.49
C GLY A 590 11.39 5.43 0.45
N THR A 591 10.41 4.55 0.68
CA THR A 591 10.51 3.42 1.61
C THR A 591 10.68 2.08 0.89
N TYR A 592 10.57 2.05 -0.44
CA TYR A 592 10.94 0.89 -1.25
C TYR A 592 12.02 1.28 -2.26
N LEU A 593 13.15 0.58 -2.19
CA LEU A 593 14.37 0.82 -2.96
C LEU A 593 14.68 -0.41 -3.83
N SER A 594 15.47 -0.21 -4.88
CA SER A 594 15.94 -1.29 -5.75
C SER A 594 17.26 -0.94 -6.43
N SER A 595 18.25 -1.81 -6.32
CA SER A 595 19.60 -1.57 -6.88
C SER A 595 19.81 -2.05 -8.31
N GLY A 596 18.78 -2.59 -8.98
CA GLY A 596 18.96 -3.37 -10.21
C GLY A 596 19.73 -4.67 -9.95
N GLY A 597 19.72 -5.64 -10.89
CA GLY A 597 20.45 -6.89 -10.67
C GLY A 597 20.55 -7.88 -11.84
N PRO A 598 21.39 -8.93 -11.71
CA PRO A 598 21.76 -9.88 -12.78
C PRO A 598 20.62 -10.75 -13.33
N MET A 599 20.01 -10.41 -14.46
CA MET A 599 19.00 -11.31 -15.05
C MET A 599 19.63 -12.61 -15.56
N THR A 600 19.74 -13.64 -14.72
CA THR A 600 20.21 -14.97 -15.12
C THR A 600 19.19 -16.02 -14.71
N THR A 601 18.68 -16.75 -15.71
CA THR A 601 17.76 -17.89 -15.55
C THR A 601 18.51 -19.23 -15.47
N THR A 602 19.84 -19.22 -15.65
CA THR A 602 20.60 -20.43 -15.98
C THR A 602 21.46 -21.00 -14.85
N ASN A 603 21.67 -20.29 -13.74
CA ASN A 603 22.40 -20.79 -12.57
C ASN A 603 21.74 -20.28 -11.28
N GLN A 604 20.66 -20.94 -10.85
CA GLN A 604 19.98 -20.62 -9.59
C GLN A 604 20.83 -21.11 -8.41
N PRO A 605 21.44 -20.23 -7.59
CA PRO A 605 22.01 -20.67 -6.33
C PRO A 605 20.90 -21.20 -5.43
N THR A 606 21.25 -22.20 -4.63
CA THR A 606 20.31 -22.81 -3.67
C THR A 606 20.09 -21.95 -2.42
N GLN A 607 20.91 -20.92 -2.23
CA GLN A 607 20.83 -19.96 -1.13
C GLN A 607 21.18 -18.57 -1.64
N TYR A 608 20.38 -17.56 -1.28
CA TYR A 608 20.62 -16.20 -1.77
C TYR A 608 19.96 -15.09 -0.95
N PRO A 609 20.55 -13.87 -0.94
CA PRO A 609 19.89 -12.68 -0.41
C PRO A 609 18.57 -12.41 -1.10
N GLU A 610 17.50 -12.28 -0.31
CA GLU A 610 16.14 -12.06 -0.78
C GLU A 610 15.79 -10.57 -0.84
N TYR A 611 16.12 -9.85 0.24
CA TYR A 611 16.06 -8.39 0.33
C TYR A 611 16.86 -7.89 1.54
N ILE A 612 17.04 -6.58 1.61
CA ILE A 612 17.49 -5.89 2.83
C ILE A 612 16.29 -5.23 3.47
N LEU A 613 16.02 -5.60 4.73
CA LEU A 613 15.01 -4.95 5.54
C LEU A 613 15.68 -3.91 6.42
N ILE A 614 15.20 -2.69 6.34
CA ILE A 614 15.61 -1.59 7.18
C ILE A 614 14.44 -1.26 8.10
N LYS A 615 14.71 -1.23 9.40
CA LYS A 615 13.79 -0.67 10.39
C LYS A 615 14.33 0.67 10.83
N TRP A 616 13.63 1.75 10.47
CA TRP A 616 14.12 3.11 10.60
C TRP A 616 13.28 3.93 11.57
N ASN A 617 13.93 4.58 12.53
CA ASN A 617 13.30 5.52 13.45
C ASN A 617 13.49 6.95 12.94
N TYR A 618 12.43 7.55 12.40
CA TYR A 618 12.51 8.86 11.75
C TYR A 618 12.69 10.04 12.73
N ARG A 619 12.50 9.83 14.04
CA ARG A 619 12.76 10.88 15.05
C ARG A 619 14.22 10.96 15.44
N THR A 620 14.90 9.82 15.50
CA THR A 620 16.30 9.74 15.93
C THR A 620 17.27 9.66 14.76
N SER A 621 16.78 9.45 13.53
CA SER A 621 17.59 9.19 12.35
C SER A 621 18.57 8.02 12.56
N THR A 622 18.06 6.97 13.20
CA THR A 622 18.80 5.73 13.45
C THR A 622 17.93 4.53 13.11
N GLY A 623 18.55 3.37 12.91
CA GLY A 623 17.83 2.15 12.61
C GLY A 623 18.72 0.91 12.63
N ILE A 624 18.21 -0.14 12.00
CA ILE A 624 18.95 -1.36 11.71
C ILE A 624 18.73 -1.76 10.25
N ALA A 625 19.74 -2.35 9.62
CA ALA A 625 19.62 -3.04 8.35
C ALA A 625 19.90 -4.53 8.54
N ALA A 626 19.03 -5.38 8.00
CA ALA A 626 19.15 -6.83 8.04
C ALA A 626 19.13 -7.41 6.63
N LEU A 627 20.17 -8.18 6.28
CA LEU A 627 20.25 -8.94 5.04
C LEU A 627 19.52 -10.28 5.23
N ILE A 628 18.34 -10.41 4.64
CA ILE A 628 17.52 -11.62 4.71
C ILE A 628 17.91 -12.54 3.57
N GLN A 629 18.12 -13.82 3.86
CA GLN A 629 18.45 -14.85 2.87
C GLN A 629 17.41 -15.97 2.89
N TYR A 630 17.10 -16.48 1.71
CA TYR A 630 16.30 -17.67 1.50
C TYR A 630 17.17 -18.89 1.19
N ASP A 631 16.75 -20.06 1.67
CA ASP A 631 17.36 -21.36 1.43
C ASP A 631 16.37 -22.32 0.73
N LEU A 632 16.51 -22.44 -0.59
CA LEU A 632 15.72 -23.32 -1.43
C LEU A 632 16.01 -24.81 -1.12
N SER A 633 17.22 -25.15 -0.67
CA SER A 633 17.55 -26.52 -0.29
C SER A 633 16.81 -26.93 0.98
N ALA A 634 16.77 -26.04 1.98
CA ALA A 634 16.01 -26.26 3.20
C ALA A 634 14.52 -26.46 2.89
N MET A 635 13.92 -25.61 2.04
CA MET A 635 12.55 -25.79 1.59
C MET A 635 12.34 -27.17 0.95
N ASN A 636 13.19 -27.56 0.01
CA ASN A 636 13.05 -28.84 -0.69
C ASN A 636 13.16 -30.04 0.25
N VAL A 637 14.04 -29.98 1.26
CA VAL A 637 14.17 -31.03 2.29
C VAL A 637 12.90 -31.12 3.15
N LEU A 638 12.35 -29.99 3.60
CA LEU A 638 11.13 -29.96 4.40
C LEU A 638 9.92 -30.49 3.60
N MET A 639 9.76 -30.00 2.36
CA MET A 639 8.70 -30.44 1.45
C MET A 639 8.76 -31.95 1.21
N ALA A 640 9.95 -32.49 0.94
CA ALA A 640 10.13 -33.92 0.73
C ALA A 640 9.89 -34.74 2.01
N ALA A 641 10.30 -34.23 3.19
CA ALA A 641 10.06 -34.88 4.47
C ALA A 641 8.56 -35.00 4.80
N ASP A 642 7.77 -34.02 4.38
CA ASP A 642 6.30 -34.04 4.49
C ASP A 642 5.61 -34.88 3.40
N GLY A 643 6.37 -35.45 2.45
CA GLY A 643 5.86 -36.30 1.38
C GLY A 643 5.33 -35.55 0.16
N TYR A 644 5.71 -34.28 -0.02
CA TYR A 644 5.28 -33.46 -1.16
C TYR A 644 6.38 -33.36 -2.23
N SER A 645 5.95 -33.28 -3.48
CA SER A 645 6.81 -32.96 -4.64
C SER A 645 6.40 -31.67 -5.36
N ASN A 646 5.33 -31.01 -4.88
CA ASN A 646 4.78 -29.77 -5.43
C ASN A 646 4.73 -28.73 -4.31
N SER A 647 5.49 -27.64 -4.47
CA SER A 647 5.59 -26.60 -3.46
C SER A 647 4.26 -25.88 -3.23
N GLY A 648 3.45 -25.68 -4.27
CA GLY A 648 2.16 -25.00 -4.16
C GLY A 648 1.21 -25.68 -3.16
N ASN A 649 0.99 -26.99 -3.33
CA ASN A 649 0.14 -27.76 -2.42
C ASN A 649 0.76 -27.87 -1.02
N TRP A 650 2.08 -28.05 -0.92
CA TRP A 650 2.75 -28.15 0.37
C TRP A 650 2.57 -26.89 1.22
N HIS A 651 2.68 -25.70 0.63
CA HIS A 651 2.44 -24.47 1.38
C HIS A 651 0.98 -24.29 1.79
N LEU A 652 0.04 -24.63 0.90
CA LEU A 652 -1.39 -24.61 1.21
C LEU A 652 -1.72 -25.53 2.39
N ASP A 653 -1.19 -26.75 2.38
CA ASP A 653 -1.53 -27.78 3.35
C ASP A 653 -0.72 -27.69 4.66
N LYS A 654 0.49 -27.11 4.61
CA LYS A 654 1.45 -27.09 5.73
C LYS A 654 1.83 -25.69 6.15
N VAL A 655 2.53 -24.95 5.29
CA VAL A 655 3.20 -23.69 5.67
C VAL A 655 2.20 -22.62 6.12
N TYR A 656 1.04 -22.49 5.45
CA TYR A 656 0.05 -21.48 5.82
C TYR A 656 -0.70 -21.79 7.12
N HIS A 657 -0.65 -23.03 7.59
CA HIS A 657 -1.26 -23.47 8.84
C HIS A 657 -0.24 -23.56 9.98
N ASP A 658 1.03 -23.28 9.74
CA ASP A 658 2.08 -23.28 10.75
C ASP A 658 2.10 -21.98 11.56
N THR A 659 1.36 -21.97 12.66
CA THR A 659 1.29 -20.84 13.59
C THR A 659 2.59 -20.60 14.38
N GLY A 660 3.51 -21.56 14.38
CA GLY A 660 4.80 -21.46 15.07
C GLY A 660 5.93 -20.87 14.21
N ASN A 661 5.68 -20.61 12.92
CA ASN A 661 6.69 -20.17 11.95
C ASN A 661 7.92 -21.12 11.88
N ASN A 662 7.75 -22.41 12.17
CA ASN A 662 8.82 -23.40 12.14
C ASN A 662 9.37 -23.58 10.72
N TYR A 663 8.50 -23.69 9.72
CA TYR A 663 8.93 -23.79 8.32
C TYR A 663 9.64 -22.51 7.88
N LEU A 664 9.08 -21.33 8.19
CA LEU A 664 9.67 -20.05 7.83
C LEU A 664 11.07 -19.88 8.46
N ASN A 665 11.22 -20.19 9.74
CA ASN A 665 12.52 -20.09 10.44
C ASN A 665 13.56 -21.09 9.93
N ALA A 666 13.16 -22.15 9.25
CA ALA A 666 14.06 -23.11 8.62
C ALA A 666 14.45 -22.71 7.19
N MET A 667 13.55 -22.03 6.47
CA MET A 667 13.77 -21.56 5.09
C MET A 667 14.50 -20.22 5.00
N PHE A 668 14.46 -19.40 6.05
CA PHE A 668 15.01 -18.05 6.05
C PHE A 668 15.98 -17.81 7.20
N CYS A 669 17.00 -17.00 6.95
CA CYS A 669 17.94 -16.55 7.98
C CYS A 669 18.31 -15.07 7.82
N VAL A 670 18.90 -14.50 8.88
CA VAL A 670 19.53 -13.18 8.82
C VAL A 670 21.03 -13.41 8.67
N VAL A 671 21.57 -13.11 7.50
CA VAL A 671 23.00 -13.28 7.18
C VAL A 671 23.83 -12.28 7.97
N ARG A 672 23.33 -11.05 8.04
CA ARG A 672 24.01 -9.92 8.68
C ARG A 672 22.98 -8.92 9.16
N GLU A 673 23.24 -8.35 10.33
CA GLU A 673 22.49 -7.24 10.89
C GLU A 673 23.49 -6.15 11.32
N ILE A 674 23.21 -4.90 10.99
CA ILE A 674 24.04 -3.76 11.38
C ILE A 674 23.17 -2.63 11.95
N PRO A 675 23.70 -1.83 12.89
CA PRO A 675 23.10 -0.57 13.26
C PRO A 675 23.26 0.45 12.12
N LEU A 676 22.29 1.34 11.99
CA LEU A 676 22.32 2.46 11.05
C LEU A 676 22.27 3.81 11.78
N THR A 677 23.16 4.70 11.38
CA THR A 677 23.03 6.16 11.46
C THR A 677 22.58 6.71 10.11
N GLN A 678 22.26 8.01 10.05
CA GLN A 678 21.99 8.74 8.81
C GLN A 678 23.09 8.50 7.74
N ASP A 679 24.36 8.72 8.07
CA ASP A 679 25.48 8.53 7.13
C ASP A 679 25.56 7.10 6.57
N SER A 680 25.39 6.09 7.44
CA SER A 680 25.43 4.69 6.98
C SER A 680 24.19 4.30 6.17
N TYR A 681 23.04 4.94 6.43
CA TYR A 681 21.84 4.77 5.63
C TYR A 681 22.03 5.37 4.24
N GLU A 682 22.58 6.59 4.15
CA GLU A 682 22.89 7.25 2.87
C GLU A 682 23.91 6.44 2.06
N ALA A 683 24.95 5.91 2.69
CA ALA A 683 25.94 5.06 2.04
C ALA A 683 25.33 3.73 1.53
N LEU A 684 24.49 3.08 2.34
CA LEU A 684 23.81 1.84 1.95
C LEU A 684 22.88 2.04 0.75
N THR A 685 22.28 3.23 0.64
CA THR A 685 21.23 3.53 -0.33
C THR A 685 21.71 4.32 -1.55
N ALA A 686 23.02 4.58 -1.67
CA ALA A 686 23.59 5.38 -2.76
C ALA A 686 23.60 4.66 -4.11
N VAL A 687 23.26 5.40 -5.19
CA VAL A 687 23.37 4.92 -6.58
C VAL A 687 24.79 4.43 -6.90
N GLY A 688 24.90 3.29 -7.58
CA GLY A 688 26.17 2.72 -8.04
C GLY A 688 26.99 1.99 -6.97
N GLY A 689 26.51 1.93 -5.72
CA GLY A 689 27.07 1.06 -4.67
C GLY A 689 26.48 -0.34 -4.70
N ASP A 690 27.19 -1.32 -4.12
CA ASP A 690 26.67 -2.66 -3.83
C ASP A 690 26.14 -2.70 -2.38
N PRO A 691 24.82 -2.73 -2.16
CA PRO A 691 24.26 -2.73 -0.82
C PRO A 691 24.49 -4.03 -0.05
N VAL A 692 24.67 -5.17 -0.74
CA VAL A 692 24.99 -6.45 -0.11
C VAL A 692 26.43 -6.42 0.40
N ASP A 693 27.37 -6.03 -0.46
CA ASP A 693 28.78 -5.92 -0.08
C ASP A 693 28.97 -4.93 1.07
N PHE A 694 28.28 -3.78 1.01
CA PHE A 694 28.28 -2.79 2.09
C PHE A 694 27.93 -3.41 3.44
N LEU A 695 26.84 -4.19 3.51
CA LEU A 695 26.41 -4.82 4.77
C LEU A 695 27.40 -5.87 5.28
N LEU A 696 27.89 -6.72 4.38
CA LEU A 696 28.83 -7.80 4.73
C LEU A 696 30.15 -7.24 5.26
N ASN A 697 30.62 -6.13 4.70
CA ASN A 697 31.89 -5.50 5.06
C ASN A 697 31.77 -4.36 6.09
N TYR A 698 30.55 -4.01 6.53
CA TYR A 698 30.34 -2.92 7.48
C TYR A 698 31.04 -3.18 8.82
N VAL A 699 31.87 -2.22 9.22
CA VAL A 699 32.58 -2.22 10.50
C VAL A 699 31.83 -1.36 11.51
N VAL A 700 31.30 -1.98 12.56
CA VAL A 700 30.60 -1.26 13.64
C VAL A 700 31.59 -0.31 14.33
N PRO A 701 31.32 1.01 14.36
CA PRO A 701 32.20 1.95 15.06
C PRO A 701 32.28 1.60 16.54
N VAL A 702 33.48 1.30 17.03
CA VAL A 702 33.72 1.12 18.46
C VAL A 702 33.63 2.47 19.16
N THR A 703 32.65 2.63 20.05
CA THR A 703 32.60 3.80 20.93
C THR A 703 33.81 3.72 21.87
N PRO A 704 34.71 4.72 21.90
CA PRO A 704 35.85 4.69 22.80
C PRO A 704 35.33 4.63 24.25
N THR A 705 35.79 3.63 24.99
CA THR A 705 35.45 3.47 26.41
C THR A 705 35.79 4.77 27.14
N PRO A 706 34.91 5.32 28.00
CA PRO A 706 35.24 6.48 28.80
C PRO A 706 36.52 6.18 29.58
N ILE A 707 37.56 6.96 29.33
CA ILE A 707 38.82 6.86 30.06
C ILE A 707 38.45 7.10 31.53
N THR A 708 38.62 6.10 32.39
CA THR A 708 38.45 6.27 33.83
C THR A 708 39.41 7.39 34.24
N PRO A 709 38.93 8.50 34.85
CA PRO A 709 39.81 9.59 35.22
C PRO A 709 40.82 9.05 36.24
N THR A 710 42.10 9.03 35.86
CA THR A 710 43.20 8.83 36.80
C THR A 710 43.07 9.85 37.92
N PRO A 711 43.33 9.48 39.19
CA PRO A 711 43.20 10.42 40.31
C PRO A 711 44.14 11.61 40.08
N SER A 712 43.59 12.80 39.92
CA SER A 712 44.38 14.02 39.83
C SER A 712 44.94 14.36 41.22
N THR A 713 46.25 14.55 41.26
CA THR A 713 46.97 15.15 42.39
C THR A 713 46.40 16.54 42.68
N PRO A 714 46.23 16.98 43.94
CA PRO A 714 45.65 18.27 44.25
C PRO A 714 46.57 19.41 43.80
N GLY A 715 46.14 20.20 42.81
CA GLY A 715 46.89 21.32 42.27
C GLY A 715 45.99 22.51 41.92
N THR A 716 45.94 23.46 42.84
CA THR A 716 45.65 24.90 42.71
C THR A 716 44.54 25.36 41.76
N SER A 717 43.44 25.79 42.36
CA SER A 717 42.35 26.57 41.76
C SER A 717 42.82 27.88 41.12
N GLY A 718 42.53 28.08 39.83
CA GLY A 718 42.64 29.40 39.18
C GLY A 718 42.35 29.37 37.68
N ASN A 719 41.30 30.10 37.27
CA ASN A 719 41.06 30.64 35.92
C ASN A 719 40.42 29.75 34.82
N GLY A 720 39.35 29.01 35.13
CA GLY A 720 38.52 28.30 34.14
C GLY A 720 37.33 29.07 33.55
N PHE A 721 37.08 30.32 33.93
CA PHE A 721 35.88 31.08 33.50
C PHE A 721 36.12 32.07 32.33
N ASN A 722 37.37 32.30 31.91
CA ASN A 722 37.66 33.23 30.80
C ASN A 722 37.67 32.56 29.41
N THR A 723 37.66 31.23 29.32
CA THR A 723 37.73 30.49 28.04
C THR A 723 36.35 30.23 27.41
N ILE A 724 35.26 30.46 28.13
CA ILE A 724 33.89 30.27 27.63
C ILE A 724 33.39 31.52 26.85
N ASN A 725 33.90 32.72 27.17
CA ASN A 725 33.50 33.95 26.48
C ASN A 725 34.09 34.10 25.06
N GLY A 726 35.20 33.42 24.75
CA GLY A 726 35.78 33.43 23.39
C GLY A 726 35.08 32.48 22.40
N ALA A 727 34.46 31.41 22.90
CA ALA A 727 33.76 30.43 22.07
C ALA A 727 32.37 30.91 21.64
N LEU A 728 31.71 31.76 22.43
CA LEU A 728 30.39 32.31 22.13
C LEU A 728 30.40 33.44 21.09
N ALA A 729 31.52 34.16 20.91
CA ALA A 729 31.64 35.23 19.92
C ALA A 729 31.79 34.70 18.48
N ASN A 730 32.39 33.52 18.29
CA ASN A 730 32.57 32.92 16.97
C ASN A 730 31.31 32.23 16.43
N VAL A 731 30.38 31.85 17.33
CA VAL A 731 29.10 31.24 16.94
C VAL A 731 28.14 32.29 16.37
N TRP A 732 28.16 33.52 16.88
CA TRP A 732 27.28 34.60 16.41
C TRP A 732 27.66 35.19 15.04
N ASN A 733 28.94 35.18 14.65
CA ASN A 733 29.36 35.66 13.33
C ASN A 733 29.13 34.65 12.19
N SER A 734 28.75 33.39 12.49
CA SER A 734 28.45 32.37 11.48
C SER A 734 26.99 32.39 11.00
N LEU A 735 26.15 33.28 11.55
CA LEU A 735 24.73 33.39 11.23
C LEU A 735 24.39 34.43 10.13
N GLU A 736 25.38 35.11 9.53
CA GLU A 736 25.15 36.14 8.51
C GLU A 736 25.80 35.90 7.13
N SER A 737 26.32 34.70 6.83
CA SER A 737 26.80 34.40 5.46
C SER A 737 25.86 33.47 4.71
N SER A 738 25.17 34.03 3.71
CA SER A 738 24.42 33.32 2.69
C SER A 738 25.33 32.44 1.81
N SER A 739 25.02 31.16 1.70
CA SER A 739 25.50 30.30 0.62
C SER A 739 24.40 29.35 0.17
N THR A 740 24.02 29.49 -1.10
CA THR A 740 23.08 28.69 -1.85
C THR A 740 23.66 27.32 -2.21
N SER A 741 23.01 26.22 -1.81
CA SER A 741 23.00 24.95 -2.58
C SER A 741 21.95 23.94 -2.06
N THR A 742 21.18 23.45 -3.04
CA THR A 742 20.51 22.14 -3.22
C THR A 742 19.56 21.59 -2.16
N ASN A 743 18.28 21.55 -2.57
CA ASN A 743 17.16 20.91 -1.89
C ASN A 743 17.32 19.38 -1.85
N GLU A 744 17.41 18.81 -0.66
CA GLU A 744 16.98 17.44 -0.37
C GLU A 744 15.62 17.51 0.34
N ILE A 745 14.60 16.92 -0.29
CA ILE A 745 13.24 16.85 0.25
C ILE A 745 13.13 15.55 1.03
N THR A 746 13.19 15.62 2.36
CA THR A 746 12.58 14.61 3.22
C THR A 746 11.08 14.92 3.28
N PRO A 747 10.17 13.93 3.14
CA PRO A 747 8.76 14.18 3.41
C PRO A 747 8.56 14.35 4.91
N ARG A 748 8.62 15.58 5.41
CA ARG A 748 8.19 15.94 6.77
C ARG A 748 6.70 16.32 6.73
N LEU A 749 5.87 15.54 7.44
CA LEU A 749 4.59 16.02 7.95
C LEU A 749 4.87 17.16 8.96
N PRO A 750 4.25 18.34 8.84
CA PRO A 750 4.47 19.44 9.78
C PRO A 750 3.64 19.22 11.05
N LEU A 751 4.31 19.20 12.22
CA LEU A 751 3.65 19.42 13.51
C LEU A 751 4.33 20.57 14.27
N GLU A 752 3.45 21.46 14.74
CA GLU A 752 3.61 22.55 15.71
C GLU A 752 4.31 23.84 15.27
N GLN A 753 3.47 24.82 14.93
CA GLN A 753 3.80 26.25 14.87
C GLN A 753 4.09 26.79 16.27
N ASN A 754 5.28 27.38 16.42
CA ASN A 754 5.66 28.19 17.57
C ASN A 754 4.71 29.39 17.75
N ILE A 755 4.11 29.51 18.93
CA ILE A 755 3.45 30.73 19.42
C ILE A 755 4.53 31.75 19.80
N PRO A 756 4.46 33.04 19.42
CA PRO A 756 5.40 34.05 19.88
C PRO A 756 5.16 34.35 21.36
N ALA A 757 6.15 34.13 22.23
CA ALA A 757 6.10 34.55 23.61
C ALA A 757 6.45 36.05 23.74
N THR A 758 5.48 36.84 24.17
CA THR A 758 5.62 38.24 24.55
C THR A 758 6.54 38.38 25.76
N THR A 759 7.61 39.16 25.64
CA THR A 759 8.52 39.50 26.72
C THR A 759 7.83 40.31 27.82
N THR A 760 7.75 39.75 29.03
CA THR A 760 7.60 40.54 30.26
C THR A 760 8.55 40.03 31.32
N THR A 761 9.45 40.92 31.75
CA THR A 761 10.43 40.75 32.81
C THR A 761 9.75 40.84 34.18
N THR A 762 9.89 39.81 35.01
CA THR A 762 9.78 39.93 36.47
C THR A 762 10.82 39.04 37.15
N ASN A 763 11.76 39.69 37.84
CA ASN A 763 12.70 39.06 38.75
C ASN A 763 11.96 38.54 40.00
N SER A 764 12.08 37.26 40.30
CA SER A 764 11.90 36.76 41.66
C SER A 764 12.86 35.60 41.93
N SER A 765 13.76 35.84 42.89
CA SER A 765 14.64 34.84 43.48
C SER A 765 13.82 33.85 44.30
N THR A 766 13.91 32.56 44.01
CA THR A 766 13.45 31.52 44.94
C THR A 766 14.46 30.39 45.00
N ALA A 767 14.84 30.06 46.24
CA ALA A 767 15.75 29.00 46.59
C ALA A 767 15.21 27.64 46.11
N SER A 768 16.08 26.86 45.47
CA SER A 768 15.80 25.51 45.01
C SER A 768 15.44 24.58 46.18
N LEU A 769 14.19 24.13 46.23
CA LEU A 769 13.79 23.00 47.08
C LEU A 769 14.40 21.70 46.53
N PRO A 770 14.89 20.78 47.39
CA PRO A 770 15.45 19.51 46.95
C PRO A 770 14.43 18.70 46.15
N ILE A 771 14.88 18.07 45.06
CA ILE A 771 14.08 17.27 44.11
C ILE A 771 13.17 16.23 44.80
N ALA A 772 13.58 15.71 45.97
CA ALA A 772 12.79 14.77 46.78
C ALA A 772 11.47 15.35 47.29
N THR A 773 11.40 16.66 47.58
CA THR A 773 10.19 17.33 48.07
C THR A 773 9.19 17.55 46.93
N ILE A 774 9.69 17.84 45.72
CA ILE A 774 8.86 18.02 44.51
C ILE A 774 8.20 16.69 44.13
N LEU A 775 8.96 15.59 44.18
CA LEU A 775 8.44 14.26 43.91
C LEU A 775 7.40 13.82 44.96
N GLY A 776 7.60 14.15 46.24
CA GLY A 776 6.62 13.87 47.29
C GLY A 776 5.29 14.61 47.11
N ILE A 777 5.33 15.87 46.66
CA ILE A 777 4.13 16.68 46.38
C ILE A 777 3.39 16.14 45.16
N ILE A 778 4.09 15.76 44.09
CA ILE A 778 3.50 15.14 42.89
C ILE A 778 2.80 13.82 43.27
N PHE A 779 3.41 13.00 44.13
CA PHE A 779 2.82 11.75 44.57
C PHE A 779 1.54 11.95 45.39
N LEU A 780 1.50 12.99 46.24
CA LEU A 780 0.31 13.34 47.02
C LEU A 780 -0.83 13.87 46.13
N ILE A 781 -0.51 14.62 45.07
CA ILE A 781 -1.50 15.10 44.09
C ILE A 781 -2.09 13.94 43.30
N ILE A 782 -1.26 12.99 42.85
CA ILE A 782 -1.73 11.78 42.15
C ILE A 782 -2.61 10.92 43.05
N ALA A 783 -2.23 10.75 44.33
CA ALA A 783 -3.04 10.01 45.30
C ALA A 783 -4.39 10.70 45.56
N ALA A 784 -4.42 12.03 45.65
CA ALA A 784 -5.66 12.79 45.82
C ALA A 784 -6.57 12.70 44.59
N ILE A 785 -6.01 12.71 43.38
CA ILE A 785 -6.75 12.52 42.12
C ILE A 785 -7.34 11.12 42.04
N LEU A 786 -6.60 10.08 42.43
CA LEU A 786 -7.10 8.70 42.43
C LEU A 786 -8.22 8.49 43.45
N VAL A 787 -8.14 9.13 44.63
CA VAL A 787 -9.22 9.11 45.63
C VAL A 787 -10.44 9.90 45.15
N TYR A 788 -10.24 11.00 44.43
CA TYR A 788 -11.32 11.81 43.86
C TYR A 788 -12.03 11.08 42.71
N LEU A 789 -11.29 10.44 41.81
CA LEU A 789 -11.83 9.67 40.68
C LEU A 789 -12.50 8.34 41.11
N GLY A 790 -12.09 7.76 42.25
CA GLY A 790 -12.71 6.56 42.82
C GLY A 790 -14.06 6.77 43.49
N LYS A 791 -14.47 8.03 43.74
CA LYS A 791 -15.72 8.36 44.44
C LYS A 791 -16.98 7.98 43.63
N ASP A 792 -16.94 8.13 42.31
CA ASP A 792 -18.13 7.95 41.46
C ASP A 792 -18.37 6.48 41.06
N ILE A 793 -17.33 5.64 41.13
CA ILE A 793 -17.41 4.20 40.84
C ILE A 793 -18.05 3.43 42.01
N ILE A 794 -17.86 3.89 43.25
CA ILE A 794 -18.43 3.25 44.45
C ILE A 794 -19.94 3.54 44.59
N VAL A 795 -20.43 4.67 44.07
CA VAL A 795 -21.85 5.04 44.15
C VAL A 795 -22.71 4.36 43.06
N ALA A 796 -22.14 4.06 41.89
CA ALA A 796 -22.85 3.34 40.81
C ALA A 796 -23.07 1.85 41.12
N THR A 797 -22.19 1.24 41.92
CA THR A 797 -22.24 -0.20 42.24
C THR A 797 -23.33 -0.56 43.27
N PHE A 798 -23.94 0.42 43.96
CA PHE A 798 -24.96 0.19 45.00
C PHE A 798 -26.42 0.48 44.59
N LYS A 799 -26.70 0.91 43.35
CA LYS A 799 -28.09 1.04 42.86
C LYS A 799 -28.36 0.06 41.73
N GLY A 800 -28.88 -1.09 42.12
CA GLY A 800 -29.13 -2.23 41.24
C GLY A 800 -30.22 -2.03 40.17
N HIS A 801 -30.01 -2.76 39.07
CA HIS A 801 -30.98 -3.58 38.34
C HIS A 801 -32.32 -2.95 37.93
N LYS A 802 -32.55 -2.87 36.60
CA LYS A 802 -33.68 -3.54 35.90
C LYS A 802 -33.52 -3.45 34.37
N ARG A 803 -33.46 -4.62 33.71
CA ARG A 803 -34.07 -4.86 32.37
C ARG A 803 -35.61 -4.88 32.57
N PRO A 804 -36.47 -4.45 31.61
CA PRO A 804 -36.70 -5.22 30.37
C PRO A 804 -37.20 -4.46 29.11
N GLY A 805 -36.96 -5.06 27.94
CA GLY A 805 -37.93 -5.17 26.83
C GLY A 805 -38.18 -3.96 25.91
N LYS A 806 -37.43 -3.89 24.80
CA LYS A 806 -37.88 -3.85 23.39
C LYS A 806 -36.67 -3.70 22.49
#